data_AF-A0A419F8M0-F1
#
_entry.id   AF-A0A419F8M0-F1
#
_cell.length_a   1.000
_cell.length_b   1.000
_cell.length_c   1.000
_cell.angle_alpha   90.00
_cell.angle_beta   90.00
_cell.angle_gamma   90.00
#
_symmetry.space_group_name_H-M   'P 1'
#
loop_
_entity.id
_entity.type
_entity.pdbx_description
1 polymer ?
#
loop_
_entity_poly.entity_id
_entity_poly.type
_entity_poly.pdbx_seq_one_letter_code
_entity_poly.pdbx_strand_id
1 'polypeptide(L)'
;MMADVQYNLGEILVQEGILSSNELEEVFEKARSRELSLEETLFKLGYISRDRLGSLLAKAYQCEFIDLYSIRISNDAVGAVPVETATRLRVLPYALDGETLFVALAAPSSEAALREVVAQLEHASDKKVRVAFCNPDPLREMLRRFYKTLDDVVPPAQQELGVIINSIKSETGDLSLRAQFEELYDLGQTALIGARSHPFSRSVAGAIEEARTRLVNSRKYAESGFEEEALHMAQQAVSLLKEASEKADSVERDWEKLVQQVKSLRGQIGSLEQNGAAQYAASEFKELAEIRDALLECVNERNADRLRSLLDQGMILIEKVGLLSPDRDRGREQVIATLAQVRAVIARARKIGAKDYAPDKLKQAYDSLDRAEACARFGRWDEVRECLSMAEAEALEAEAIALRVVEERKQLTLKLREVTSSATAVLEEAMAHPFAQEVIGDLISAKDAISEAKACLETDEHERGIGLAEHAANRVREEIIPRADEARRAWNDLFRRANEASALMHSIDMPLALAVAPEKMELLFRTERAIVGSLCERDREKLAEAVSACERLLEETQSCIGSLKAGLRQAEDALKETTGLFMSVVSSGIDGSVASAYAEAWRLLEQARSSFAHGDVSSALNSAEAARTKLQAEVVEPQQSGRAKWSELIPHPVRLLRDVDATCSRDAFHYCPDAVHALRGHVTDLLDALGMRDSQRLQACITAVEQELRSVRDAVEAARAERYRSITEQLAEVSEAVQTAVERCSGSYAPDMLEGAYLELSRIQEHVAAGPQALTATLEAGLMRDLAVARTKVWQVEFLRERFERERQEDLNQLRLKMEAARETIDAYERLEFVGETSPLVQKARALLEQADGLLIEGDLDGSFELVRQSQATADEIQGEAEQGRKQWKELVESLITDKAPHVSVLSNPDAVKLVPDMHQELSDLAERTRSIVETKNIEALKEHYDALARLSDSIGILIKASKEGEQTRTERVIRDAIQELRLATLLKADDFCPDVVNAARAYLDLARTYLHARDFARAESAAYDAHAKASDASTLAQAASERACNLATEYMKIAAAQIEQQQFDTARASLERGLTLAHLAQPTRQKEESALSQT
;
A
#
# COMPACT_ATOMS: atom_id res chain seq x y z
N MET A 1 -28.93 -16.91 -66.21
CA MET A 1 -28.07 -16.06 -67.05
C MET A 1 -27.52 -14.94 -66.18
N MET A 2 -26.43 -14.30 -66.61
CA MET A 2 -25.73 -13.19 -65.94
C MET A 2 -26.74 -12.13 -65.47
N ALA A 3 -26.79 -11.79 -64.18
CA ALA A 3 -25.81 -11.04 -63.38
C ALA A 3 -25.89 -9.54 -63.65
N ASP A 4 -26.69 -8.85 -62.82
CA ASP A 4 -26.55 -7.42 -62.54
C ASP A 4 -25.43 -7.28 -61.48
N VAL A 5 -24.44 -6.42 -61.72
CA VAL A 5 -23.12 -6.55 -61.09
C VAL A 5 -23.07 -5.88 -59.72
N GLN A 6 -23.66 -6.53 -58.73
CA GLN A 6 -23.52 -6.16 -57.33
C GLN A 6 -22.16 -6.65 -56.80
N TYR A 7 -21.14 -5.80 -56.87
CA TYR A 7 -19.78 -6.08 -56.40
C TYR A 7 -19.78 -6.48 -54.91
N ASN A 8 -19.64 -7.77 -54.65
CA ASN A 8 -19.73 -8.35 -53.32
C ASN A 8 -18.43 -8.05 -52.53
N LEU A 9 -18.54 -7.25 -51.46
CA LEU A 9 -17.38 -6.75 -50.71
C LEU A 9 -16.42 -7.88 -50.26
N GLY A 10 -16.97 -9.01 -49.83
CA GLY A 10 -16.17 -10.18 -49.45
C GLY A 10 -15.28 -10.70 -50.58
N GLU A 11 -15.80 -10.75 -51.81
CA GLU A 11 -15.05 -11.23 -52.98
C GLU A 11 -13.93 -10.25 -53.37
N ILE A 12 -14.17 -8.93 -53.24
CA ILE A 12 -13.11 -7.91 -53.43
C ILE A 12 -11.99 -8.10 -52.40
N LEU A 13 -12.33 -8.33 -51.13
CA LEU A 13 -11.34 -8.52 -50.06
C LEU A 13 -10.52 -9.80 -50.25
N VAL A 14 -11.11 -10.85 -50.83
CA VAL A 14 -10.38 -12.07 -51.21
C VAL A 14 -9.50 -11.84 -52.45
N GLN A 15 -9.97 -11.09 -53.46
CA GLN A 15 -9.20 -10.78 -54.67
C GLN A 15 -8.00 -9.85 -54.39
N GLU A 16 -8.13 -8.88 -53.49
CA GLU A 16 -7.02 -8.01 -53.03
C GLU A 16 -6.12 -8.71 -51.98
N GLY A 17 -6.37 -9.99 -51.65
CA GLY A 17 -5.55 -10.78 -50.73
C GLY A 17 -5.61 -10.36 -49.27
N ILE A 18 -6.70 -9.71 -48.84
CA ILE A 18 -6.93 -9.22 -47.47
C ILE A 18 -7.60 -10.30 -46.60
N LEU A 19 -8.32 -11.25 -47.23
CA LEU A 19 -8.92 -12.43 -46.60
C LEU A 19 -8.68 -13.67 -47.47
N SER A 20 -8.61 -14.85 -46.87
CA SER A 20 -8.89 -16.10 -47.58
C SER A 20 -10.39 -16.36 -47.70
N SER A 21 -10.79 -17.29 -48.58
CA SER A 21 -12.18 -17.75 -48.69
C SER A 21 -12.75 -18.25 -47.36
N ASN A 22 -11.94 -18.94 -46.58
CA ASN A 22 -12.37 -19.60 -45.34
C ASN A 22 -12.53 -18.58 -44.21
N GLU A 23 -11.65 -17.58 -44.13
CA GLU A 23 -11.80 -16.46 -43.19
C GLU A 23 -13.02 -15.61 -43.53
N LEU A 24 -13.35 -15.44 -44.81
CA LEU A 24 -14.57 -14.75 -45.23
C LEU A 24 -15.83 -15.51 -44.77
N GLU A 25 -15.86 -16.84 -44.86
CA GLU A 25 -16.96 -17.66 -44.32
C GLU A 25 -17.09 -17.50 -42.79
N GLU A 26 -15.99 -17.58 -42.03
CA GLU A 26 -16.00 -17.32 -40.58
C GLU A 26 -16.51 -15.92 -40.24
N VAL A 27 -16.14 -14.88 -41.01
CA VAL A 27 -16.63 -13.52 -40.82
C VAL A 27 -18.14 -13.43 -41.10
N PHE A 28 -18.65 -14.13 -42.12
CA PHE A 28 -20.09 -14.18 -42.41
C PHE A 28 -20.89 -14.88 -41.29
N GLU A 29 -20.38 -15.97 -40.71
CA GLU A 29 -21.02 -16.61 -39.56
C GLU A 29 -21.00 -15.70 -38.32
N LYS A 30 -19.88 -15.02 -38.06
CA LYS A 30 -19.73 -14.06 -36.94
C LYS A 30 -20.58 -12.79 -37.12
N ALA A 31 -20.83 -12.37 -38.36
CA ALA A 31 -21.75 -11.27 -38.67
C ALA A 31 -23.21 -11.69 -38.46
N ARG A 32 -23.61 -12.83 -39.06
CA ARG A 32 -24.98 -13.36 -38.99
C ARG A 32 -25.42 -13.75 -37.57
N SER A 33 -24.51 -14.29 -36.76
CA SER A 33 -24.79 -14.64 -35.34
C SER A 33 -24.85 -13.43 -34.40
N ARG A 34 -24.53 -12.22 -34.87
CA ARG A 34 -24.50 -10.98 -34.07
C ARG A 34 -25.40 -9.87 -34.63
N GLU A 35 -26.12 -10.14 -35.72
CA GLU A 35 -26.93 -9.18 -36.48
C GLU A 35 -26.17 -7.92 -36.95
N LEU A 36 -24.83 -8.00 -37.05
CA LEU A 36 -23.96 -6.91 -37.48
C LEU A 36 -23.73 -6.91 -38.99
N SER A 37 -23.41 -5.74 -39.55
CA SER A 37 -22.96 -5.65 -40.94
C SER A 37 -21.61 -6.36 -41.14
N LEU A 38 -21.35 -6.83 -42.36
CA LEU A 38 -20.07 -7.45 -42.72
C LEU A 38 -18.91 -6.48 -42.48
N GLU A 39 -19.09 -5.21 -42.87
CA GLU A 39 -18.13 -4.11 -42.71
C GLU A 39 -17.76 -3.87 -41.24
N GLU A 40 -18.75 -3.78 -40.35
CA GLU A 40 -18.48 -3.63 -38.92
C GLU A 40 -17.83 -4.88 -38.32
N THR A 41 -18.23 -6.06 -38.78
CA THR A 41 -17.66 -7.33 -38.28
C THR A 41 -16.19 -7.45 -38.68
N LEU A 42 -15.84 -7.09 -39.92
CA LEU A 42 -14.46 -7.03 -40.41
C LEU A 42 -13.60 -6.03 -39.63
N PHE A 43 -14.13 -4.84 -39.31
CA PHE A 43 -13.44 -3.85 -38.48
C PHE A 43 -13.28 -4.33 -37.03
N LYS A 44 -14.35 -4.87 -36.41
CA LYS A 44 -14.35 -5.39 -35.03
C LYS A 44 -13.44 -6.61 -34.84
N LEU A 45 -13.20 -7.39 -35.90
CA LEU A 45 -12.24 -8.51 -35.91
C LEU A 45 -10.81 -8.09 -36.34
N GLY A 46 -10.61 -6.84 -36.77
CA GLY A 46 -9.29 -6.28 -37.10
C GLY A 46 -8.75 -6.61 -38.50
N TYR A 47 -9.54 -7.25 -39.37
CA TYR A 47 -9.10 -7.63 -40.73
C TYR A 47 -8.87 -6.43 -41.66
N ILE A 48 -9.55 -5.30 -41.45
CA ILE A 48 -9.38 -4.09 -42.25
C ILE A 48 -9.65 -2.80 -41.47
N SER A 49 -8.87 -1.74 -41.73
CA SER A 49 -9.11 -0.40 -41.21
C SER A 49 -10.18 0.35 -42.02
N ARG A 50 -10.85 1.34 -41.39
CA ARG A 50 -11.90 2.15 -42.04
C ARG A 50 -11.38 2.83 -43.31
N ASP A 51 -10.20 3.44 -43.25
CA ASP A 51 -9.54 4.12 -44.38
C ASP A 51 -9.32 3.17 -45.56
N ARG A 52 -8.81 1.96 -45.29
CA ARG A 52 -8.50 0.97 -46.32
C ARG A 52 -9.78 0.42 -46.94
N LEU A 53 -10.80 0.12 -46.13
CA LEU A 53 -12.13 -0.26 -46.58
C LEU A 53 -12.77 0.85 -47.45
N GLY A 54 -12.74 2.10 -47.00
CA GLY A 54 -13.26 3.25 -47.74
C GLY A 54 -12.56 3.45 -49.08
N SER A 55 -11.23 3.28 -49.13
CA SER A 55 -10.47 3.36 -50.39
C SER A 55 -10.79 2.22 -51.37
N LEU A 56 -11.10 1.01 -50.88
CA LEU A 56 -11.52 -0.11 -51.72
C LEU A 56 -12.95 0.06 -52.25
N LEU A 57 -13.88 0.51 -51.40
CA LEU A 57 -15.24 0.84 -51.81
C LEU A 57 -15.23 1.97 -52.85
N ALA A 58 -14.43 3.02 -52.67
CA ALA A 58 -14.28 4.10 -53.64
C ALA A 58 -13.79 3.60 -55.01
N LYS A 59 -12.74 2.76 -55.04
CA LYS A 59 -12.29 2.07 -56.27
C LYS A 59 -13.42 1.26 -56.93
N ALA A 60 -14.16 0.46 -56.15
CA ALA A 60 -15.23 -0.40 -56.67
C ALA A 60 -16.40 0.40 -57.28
N TYR A 61 -16.79 1.51 -56.64
CA TYR A 61 -17.82 2.43 -57.11
C TYR A 61 -17.29 3.52 -58.07
N GLN A 62 -16.04 3.41 -58.55
CA GLN A 62 -15.37 4.36 -59.44
C GLN A 62 -15.39 5.84 -58.96
N CYS A 63 -15.44 6.02 -57.64
CA CYS A 63 -15.42 7.32 -56.97
C CYS A 63 -14.02 7.64 -56.41
N GLU A 64 -13.73 8.92 -56.21
CA GLU A 64 -12.50 9.36 -55.54
C GLU A 64 -12.63 9.15 -54.03
N PHE A 65 -11.58 8.68 -53.33
CA PHE A 65 -11.52 8.69 -51.86
C PHE A 65 -10.69 9.88 -51.39
N ILE A 66 -11.23 10.69 -50.48
CA ILE A 66 -10.63 11.95 -50.03
C ILE A 66 -10.54 12.02 -48.50
N ASP A 67 -9.40 12.51 -48.01
CA ASP A 67 -9.28 12.96 -46.62
C ASP A 67 -9.77 14.41 -46.49
N LEU A 68 -10.82 14.58 -45.69
CA LEU A 68 -11.44 15.88 -45.42
C LEU A 68 -10.53 16.88 -44.69
N TYR A 69 -9.51 16.42 -43.97
CA TYR A 69 -8.56 17.31 -43.31
C TYR A 69 -7.51 17.88 -44.29
N SER A 70 -7.21 17.16 -45.38
CA SER A 70 -6.23 17.56 -46.40
C SER A 70 -6.74 18.63 -47.38
N ILE A 71 -8.06 18.72 -47.59
CA ILE A 71 -8.68 19.56 -48.63
C ILE A 71 -9.11 20.93 -48.10
N ARG A 72 -9.11 21.95 -48.98
CA ARG A 72 -9.69 23.26 -48.70
C ARG A 72 -11.17 23.28 -49.08
N ILE A 73 -12.04 23.28 -48.08
CA ILE A 73 -13.49 23.44 -48.25
C ILE A 73 -13.81 24.90 -48.63
N SER A 74 -14.55 25.09 -49.72
CA SER A 74 -15.07 26.40 -50.14
C SER A 74 -16.39 26.71 -49.45
N ASN A 75 -16.49 27.89 -48.84
CA ASN A 75 -17.74 28.39 -48.24
C ASN A 75 -18.88 28.49 -49.28
N ASP A 76 -18.56 28.74 -50.55
CA ASP A 76 -19.55 28.85 -51.64
C ASP A 76 -20.12 27.47 -52.04
N ALA A 77 -19.38 26.39 -51.75
CA ALA A 77 -19.88 25.02 -51.89
C ALA A 77 -20.77 24.65 -50.69
N VAL A 78 -20.32 24.94 -49.46
CA VAL A 78 -21.09 24.74 -48.23
C VAL A 78 -22.42 25.51 -48.27
N GLY A 79 -22.42 26.74 -48.79
CA GLY A 79 -23.63 27.54 -48.98
C GLY A 79 -24.57 27.04 -50.10
N ALA A 80 -24.14 26.09 -50.94
CA ALA A 80 -24.93 25.59 -52.07
C ALA A 80 -25.86 24.41 -51.73
N VAL A 81 -25.79 23.84 -50.52
CA VAL A 81 -26.74 22.82 -50.03
C VAL A 81 -27.34 23.30 -48.71
N PRO A 82 -28.68 23.31 -48.56
CA PRO A 82 -29.31 23.66 -47.29
C PRO A 82 -28.85 22.78 -46.13
N VAL A 83 -28.64 23.40 -44.96
CA VAL A 83 -28.16 22.75 -43.72
C VAL A 83 -28.91 21.47 -43.39
N GLU A 84 -30.25 21.52 -43.48
CA GLU A 84 -31.15 20.40 -43.21
C GLU A 84 -30.88 19.22 -44.16
N THR A 85 -30.63 19.49 -45.45
CA THR A 85 -30.33 18.47 -46.47
C THR A 85 -28.94 17.88 -46.26
N ALA A 86 -27.92 18.72 -46.04
CA ALA A 86 -26.55 18.29 -45.79
C ALA A 86 -26.44 17.38 -44.55
N THR A 87 -27.11 17.77 -43.46
CA THR A 87 -27.17 16.99 -42.21
C THR A 87 -28.01 15.71 -42.37
N ARG A 88 -29.19 15.78 -42.99
CA ARG A 88 -30.08 14.61 -43.18
C ARG A 88 -29.44 13.52 -44.04
N LEU A 89 -28.81 13.92 -45.15
CA LEU A 89 -28.14 12.99 -46.07
C LEU A 89 -26.72 12.62 -45.61
N ARG A 90 -26.18 13.31 -44.59
CA ARG A 90 -24.81 13.17 -44.07
C ARG A 90 -23.75 13.39 -45.16
N VAL A 91 -23.82 14.55 -45.82
CA VAL A 91 -22.98 14.89 -46.97
C VAL A 91 -22.44 16.32 -46.87
N LEU A 92 -21.16 16.50 -47.20
CA LEU A 92 -20.43 17.76 -47.04
C LEU A 92 -19.94 18.26 -48.41
N PRO A 93 -20.55 19.31 -48.97
CA PRO A 93 -20.02 19.99 -50.14
C PRO A 93 -18.66 20.62 -49.83
N TYR A 94 -17.64 20.33 -50.64
CA TYR A 94 -16.27 20.83 -50.41
C TYR A 94 -15.77 21.76 -51.51
N ALA A 95 -16.19 21.56 -52.76
CA ALA A 95 -15.83 22.45 -53.87
C ALA A 95 -17.02 22.68 -54.82
N LEU A 96 -16.96 23.79 -55.55
CA LEU A 96 -17.93 24.18 -56.56
C LEU A 96 -17.13 24.70 -57.76
N ASP A 97 -17.29 24.07 -58.92
CA ASP A 97 -16.63 24.46 -60.17
C ASP A 97 -17.69 24.63 -61.27
N GLY A 98 -18.01 25.88 -61.59
CA GLY A 98 -19.14 26.25 -62.45
C GLY A 98 -20.47 25.69 -61.95
N GLU A 99 -21.10 24.83 -62.75
CA GLU A 99 -22.35 24.13 -62.42
C GLU A 99 -22.14 22.79 -61.69
N THR A 100 -20.89 22.41 -61.39
CA THR A 100 -20.56 21.12 -60.75
C THR A 100 -20.25 21.31 -59.27
N LEU A 101 -21.11 20.75 -58.41
CA LEU A 101 -20.90 20.69 -56.97
C LEU A 101 -20.15 19.38 -56.62
N PHE A 102 -19.05 19.50 -55.90
CA PHE A 102 -18.28 18.37 -55.38
C PHE A 102 -18.65 18.11 -53.92
N VAL A 103 -19.12 16.89 -53.65
CA VAL A 103 -19.70 16.51 -52.36
C VAL A 103 -19.00 15.28 -51.80
N ALA A 104 -18.55 15.39 -50.56
CA ALA A 104 -17.98 14.30 -49.79
C ALA A 104 -19.08 13.59 -49.00
N LEU A 105 -19.10 12.25 -49.04
CA LEU A 105 -20.04 11.45 -48.23
C LEU A 105 -19.41 10.16 -47.72
N ALA A 106 -19.97 9.60 -46.65
CA ALA A 106 -19.58 8.29 -46.15
C ALA A 106 -20.15 7.21 -47.09
N ALA A 107 -19.34 6.22 -47.46
CA ALA A 107 -19.68 5.23 -48.48
C ALA A 107 -21.08 4.59 -48.20
N PRO A 108 -22.03 4.65 -49.15
CA PRO A 108 -23.37 4.13 -48.94
C PRO A 108 -23.43 2.62 -49.15
N SER A 109 -24.35 1.96 -48.45
CA SER A 109 -24.51 0.50 -48.45
C SER A 109 -25.00 -0.11 -49.76
N SER A 110 -25.33 0.70 -50.78
CA SER A 110 -25.65 0.24 -52.13
C SER A 110 -25.52 1.36 -53.17
N GLU A 111 -25.30 0.99 -54.43
CA GLU A 111 -25.31 1.93 -55.56
C GLU A 111 -26.68 2.61 -55.74
N ALA A 112 -27.78 1.93 -55.40
CA ALA A 112 -29.12 2.51 -55.46
C ALA A 112 -29.27 3.68 -54.48
N ALA A 113 -28.77 3.52 -53.24
CA ALA A 113 -28.74 4.60 -52.26
C ALA A 113 -27.80 5.75 -52.67
N LEU A 114 -26.66 5.44 -53.32
CA LEU A 114 -25.79 6.46 -53.89
C LEU A 114 -26.52 7.32 -54.94
N ARG A 115 -27.19 6.68 -55.91
CA ARG A 115 -27.95 7.37 -56.96
C ARG A 115 -29.10 8.20 -56.39
N GLU A 116 -29.78 7.73 -55.35
CA GLU A 116 -30.84 8.50 -54.68
C GLU A 116 -30.28 9.74 -53.96
N VAL A 117 -29.20 9.60 -53.19
CA VAL A 117 -28.55 10.73 -52.51
C VAL A 117 -28.06 11.77 -53.51
N VAL A 118 -27.46 11.35 -54.63
CA VAL A 118 -27.08 12.25 -55.73
C VAL A 118 -28.30 13.00 -56.28
N ALA A 119 -29.37 12.29 -56.65
CA ALA A 119 -30.57 12.93 -57.21
C ALA A 119 -31.24 13.92 -56.23
N GLN A 120 -31.27 13.61 -54.93
CA GLN A 120 -31.76 14.55 -53.91
C GLN A 120 -30.85 15.79 -53.76
N LEU A 121 -29.54 15.67 -53.94
CA LEU A 121 -28.60 16.78 -53.87
C LEU A 121 -28.61 17.65 -55.14
N GLU A 122 -28.73 17.05 -56.31
CA GLU A 122 -28.88 17.81 -57.57
C GLU A 122 -30.16 18.66 -57.52
N HIS A 123 -31.27 18.09 -57.04
CA HIS A 123 -32.52 18.84 -56.85
C HIS A 123 -32.45 19.89 -55.72
N ALA A 124 -31.67 19.67 -54.66
CA ALA A 124 -31.54 20.61 -53.55
C ALA A 124 -30.53 21.75 -53.80
N SER A 125 -29.76 21.70 -54.89
CA SER A 125 -28.72 22.69 -55.22
C SER A 125 -28.80 23.27 -56.64
N ASP A 126 -29.75 22.80 -57.47
CA ASP A 126 -29.91 23.10 -58.90
C ASP A 126 -28.60 22.98 -59.71
N LYS A 127 -27.74 22.02 -59.32
CA LYS A 127 -26.38 21.81 -59.84
C LYS A 127 -26.11 20.32 -60.05
N LYS A 128 -25.13 20.01 -60.91
CA LYS A 128 -24.68 18.63 -61.12
C LYS A 128 -23.77 18.19 -59.99
N VAL A 129 -23.96 16.99 -59.44
CA VAL A 129 -23.23 16.53 -58.26
C VAL A 129 -22.17 15.48 -58.63
N ARG A 130 -20.90 15.78 -58.32
CA ARG A 130 -19.83 14.78 -58.28
C ARG A 130 -19.60 14.33 -56.84
N VAL A 131 -19.60 13.02 -56.62
CA VAL A 131 -19.36 12.42 -55.31
C VAL A 131 -17.89 12.00 -55.16
N ALA A 132 -17.35 12.24 -53.97
CA ALA A 132 -16.17 11.57 -53.46
C ALA A 132 -16.52 10.92 -52.10
N PHE A 133 -15.89 9.80 -51.79
CA PHE A 133 -16.05 9.10 -50.52
C PHE A 133 -15.02 9.56 -49.49
N CYS A 134 -15.42 9.55 -48.23
CA CYS A 134 -14.57 9.93 -47.11
C CYS A 134 -14.89 9.09 -45.87
N ASN A 135 -14.01 9.14 -44.87
CA ASN A 135 -14.27 8.50 -43.58
C ASN A 135 -15.47 9.15 -42.86
N PRO A 136 -16.35 8.37 -42.20
CA PRO A 136 -17.58 8.88 -41.60
C PRO A 136 -17.33 9.81 -40.41
N ASP A 137 -16.22 9.66 -39.70
CA ASP A 137 -15.95 10.40 -38.46
C ASP A 137 -15.38 11.81 -38.72
N PRO A 138 -14.37 12.00 -39.61
CA PRO A 138 -14.02 13.33 -40.13
C PRO A 138 -15.20 14.04 -40.81
N LEU A 139 -16.08 13.30 -41.48
CA LEU A 139 -17.28 13.87 -42.10
C LEU A 139 -18.25 14.42 -41.06
N ARG A 140 -18.48 13.70 -39.95
CA ARG A 140 -19.30 14.18 -38.82
C ARG A 140 -18.70 15.41 -38.15
N GLU A 141 -17.39 15.43 -37.91
CA GLU A 141 -16.71 16.58 -37.31
C GLU A 141 -16.81 17.81 -38.23
N MET A 142 -16.49 17.65 -39.51
CA MET A 142 -16.50 18.76 -40.46
C MET A 142 -17.92 19.24 -40.77
N LEU A 143 -18.93 18.36 -40.79
CA LEU A 143 -20.33 18.77 -40.81
C LEU A 143 -20.69 19.63 -39.59
N ARG A 144 -20.38 19.20 -38.36
CA ARG A 144 -20.59 20.02 -37.14
C ARG A 144 -19.87 21.38 -37.20
N ARG A 145 -18.65 21.41 -37.75
CA ARG A 145 -17.79 22.59 -37.83
C ARG A 145 -18.31 23.67 -38.80
N PHE A 146 -18.81 23.26 -39.96
CA PHE A 146 -19.31 24.17 -41.00
C PHE A 146 -20.83 24.44 -40.85
N TYR A 147 -21.61 23.46 -40.41
CA TYR A 147 -23.04 23.56 -40.15
C TYR A 147 -23.32 23.45 -38.63
N LYS A 148 -23.23 24.58 -37.94
CA LYS A 148 -23.17 24.72 -36.47
C LYS A 148 -24.47 24.45 -35.70
N THR A 149 -25.27 23.46 -36.08
CA THR A 149 -26.55 23.13 -35.45
C THR A 149 -26.73 21.61 -35.35
N LEU A 150 -26.01 20.98 -34.41
CA LEU A 150 -26.00 19.53 -34.18
C LEU A 150 -25.73 19.16 -32.71
N ASP A 151 -26.37 19.89 -31.78
CA ASP A 151 -26.31 19.59 -30.34
C ASP A 151 -27.24 18.43 -29.94
N ASP A 152 -28.44 18.34 -30.53
CA ASP A 152 -29.43 17.29 -30.26
C ASP A 152 -29.43 16.15 -31.30
N VAL A 153 -28.40 15.27 -31.25
CA VAL A 153 -28.47 13.79 -31.42
C VAL A 153 -27.07 13.24 -31.16
N VAL A 154 -26.92 12.43 -30.10
CA VAL A 154 -25.67 11.73 -29.77
C VAL A 154 -25.74 10.27 -30.27
N PRO A 155 -24.84 9.83 -31.17
CA PRO A 155 -24.64 8.40 -31.43
C PRO A 155 -24.00 7.72 -30.21
N PRO A 156 -24.39 6.49 -29.84
CA PRO A 156 -23.94 5.83 -28.62
C PRO A 156 -22.48 5.34 -28.71
N ALA A 157 -21.54 6.26 -28.48
CA ALA A 157 -20.11 6.00 -28.29
C ALA A 157 -19.45 6.94 -27.25
N GLN A 158 -20.19 7.94 -26.75
CA GLN A 158 -19.75 8.91 -25.73
C GLN A 158 -20.83 9.13 -24.66
N GLN A 159 -21.54 8.05 -24.28
CA GLN A 159 -22.17 8.02 -22.96
C GLN A 159 -21.09 7.68 -21.94
N GLU A 160 -20.90 8.58 -20.97
CA GLU A 160 -19.93 8.37 -19.90
C GLU A 160 -20.21 7.06 -19.16
N LEU A 161 -19.18 6.25 -18.91
CA LEU A 161 -19.25 5.08 -18.04
C LEU A 161 -19.88 5.42 -16.68
N GLY A 162 -19.65 6.64 -16.17
CA GLY A 162 -20.28 7.15 -14.95
C GLY A 162 -21.80 7.25 -15.00
N VAL A 163 -22.40 7.60 -16.15
CA VAL A 163 -23.87 7.65 -16.29
C VAL A 163 -24.44 6.24 -16.28
N ILE A 164 -23.88 5.32 -17.08
CA ILE A 164 -24.38 3.94 -17.17
C ILE A 164 -24.22 3.21 -15.82
N ILE A 165 -23.08 3.36 -15.14
CA ILE A 165 -22.86 2.80 -13.80
C ILE A 165 -23.85 3.36 -12.77
N ASN A 166 -24.23 4.63 -12.87
CA ASN A 166 -25.21 5.23 -11.98
C ASN A 166 -26.65 4.77 -12.28
N SER A 167 -27.01 4.57 -13.55
CA SER A 167 -28.29 3.94 -13.92
C SER A 167 -28.40 2.54 -13.35
N ILE A 168 -27.39 1.68 -13.60
CA ILE A 168 -27.31 0.31 -13.07
C ILE A 168 -27.45 0.33 -11.55
N LYS A 169 -26.66 1.15 -10.83
CA LYS A 169 -26.77 1.30 -9.37
C LYS A 169 -28.14 1.77 -8.85
N SER A 170 -28.98 2.37 -9.69
CA SER A 170 -30.34 2.79 -9.33
C SER A 170 -31.41 1.75 -9.67
N GLU A 171 -31.14 0.81 -10.58
CA GLU A 171 -32.11 -0.19 -11.05
C GLU A 171 -31.80 -1.63 -10.56
N THR A 172 -30.57 -1.95 -10.15
CA THR A 172 -30.18 -3.31 -9.70
C THR A 172 -30.68 -3.74 -8.30
N GLY A 173 -31.50 -2.92 -7.63
CA GLY A 173 -31.97 -3.20 -6.27
C GLY A 173 -32.74 -4.52 -6.09
N ASP A 174 -33.48 -4.95 -7.12
CA ASP A 174 -34.37 -6.14 -7.09
C ASP A 174 -33.90 -7.30 -8.00
N LEU A 175 -32.69 -7.23 -8.58
CA LEU A 175 -32.15 -8.26 -9.48
C LEU A 175 -31.22 -9.24 -8.76
N SER A 176 -31.23 -10.53 -9.17
CA SER A 176 -30.35 -11.53 -8.58
C SER A 176 -28.87 -11.32 -8.97
N LEU A 177 -27.94 -11.79 -8.13
CA LEU A 177 -26.50 -11.64 -8.30
C LEU A 177 -26.02 -12.04 -9.70
N ARG A 178 -26.47 -13.19 -10.23
CA ARG A 178 -26.19 -13.63 -11.59
C ARG A 178 -26.59 -12.63 -12.68
N ALA A 179 -27.72 -11.95 -12.54
CA ALA A 179 -28.19 -10.95 -13.51
C ALA A 179 -27.35 -9.66 -13.43
N GLN A 180 -27.05 -9.20 -12.21
CA GLN A 180 -26.14 -8.07 -11.98
C GLN A 180 -24.74 -8.34 -12.54
N PHE A 181 -24.26 -9.60 -12.44
CA PHE A 181 -22.98 -10.04 -12.99
C PHE A 181 -22.95 -9.98 -14.52
N GLU A 182 -23.93 -10.56 -15.22
CA GLU A 182 -23.95 -10.58 -16.69
C GLU A 182 -24.03 -9.15 -17.27
N GLU A 183 -24.83 -8.26 -16.66
CA GLU A 183 -24.93 -6.85 -17.08
C GLU A 183 -23.60 -6.08 -16.90
N LEU A 184 -22.94 -6.23 -15.75
CA LEU A 184 -21.63 -5.63 -15.50
C LEU A 184 -20.51 -6.28 -16.33
N TYR A 185 -20.65 -7.55 -16.69
CA TYR A 185 -19.73 -8.25 -17.58
C TYR A 185 -19.82 -7.70 -19.02
N ASP A 186 -21.02 -7.51 -19.56
CA ASP A 186 -21.22 -6.93 -20.89
C ASP A 186 -20.85 -5.44 -20.93
N LEU A 187 -21.09 -4.68 -19.86
CA LEU A 187 -20.54 -3.34 -19.70
C LEU A 187 -19.00 -3.36 -19.69
N GLY A 188 -18.39 -4.31 -19.01
CA GLY A 188 -16.94 -4.51 -19.01
C GLY A 188 -16.37 -4.87 -20.38
N GLN A 189 -17.03 -5.74 -21.13
CA GLN A 189 -16.61 -6.11 -22.49
C GLN A 189 -16.73 -4.93 -23.48
N THR A 190 -17.82 -4.15 -23.41
CA THR A 190 -17.99 -2.96 -24.25
C THR A 190 -16.99 -1.85 -23.88
N ALA A 191 -16.75 -1.61 -22.60
CA ALA A 191 -15.71 -0.70 -22.12
C ALA A 191 -14.29 -1.15 -22.54
N LEU A 192 -14.00 -2.45 -22.50
CA LEU A 192 -12.72 -3.01 -22.95
C LEU A 192 -12.49 -2.78 -24.45
N ILE A 193 -13.52 -2.89 -25.27
CA ILE A 193 -13.45 -2.58 -26.72
C ILE A 193 -13.21 -1.09 -26.94
N GLY A 194 -13.87 -0.21 -26.17
CA GLY A 194 -13.64 1.23 -26.17
C GLY A 194 -12.19 1.59 -25.82
N ALA A 195 -11.72 1.15 -24.66
CA ALA A 195 -10.36 1.42 -24.19
C ALA A 195 -9.27 0.89 -25.15
N ARG A 196 -9.47 -0.28 -25.77
CA ARG A 196 -8.53 -0.82 -26.78
C ARG A 196 -8.51 -0.04 -28.09
N SER A 197 -9.64 0.55 -28.49
CA SER A 197 -9.75 1.37 -29.71
C SER A 197 -9.38 2.85 -29.50
N HIS A 198 -9.07 3.26 -28.27
CA HIS A 198 -8.65 4.63 -27.96
C HIS A 198 -7.34 5.04 -28.69
N PRO A 199 -7.24 6.27 -29.24
CA PRO A 199 -6.04 6.78 -29.93
C PRO A 199 -4.70 6.63 -29.20
N PHE A 200 -4.74 6.55 -27.87
CA PHE A 200 -3.59 6.43 -26.96
C PHE A 200 -3.54 5.12 -26.15
N SER A 201 -4.28 4.08 -26.56
CA SER A 201 -4.41 2.82 -25.80
C SER A 201 -3.07 2.13 -25.44
N ARG A 202 -2.01 2.36 -26.22
CA ARG A 202 -0.63 1.94 -25.89
C ARG A 202 -0.12 2.46 -24.53
N SER A 203 -0.45 3.70 -24.17
CA SER A 203 0.00 4.31 -22.89
C SER A 203 -0.66 3.69 -21.66
N VAL A 204 -1.76 2.95 -21.85
CA VAL A 204 -2.56 2.35 -20.78
C VAL A 204 -2.75 0.84 -20.97
N ALA A 205 -1.93 0.22 -21.83
CA ALA A 205 -2.07 -1.17 -22.24
C ALA A 205 -2.02 -2.17 -21.08
N GLY A 206 -1.27 -1.86 -20.01
CA GLY A 206 -1.19 -2.66 -18.80
C GLY A 206 -2.56 -2.82 -18.12
N ALA A 207 -3.19 -1.73 -17.70
CA ALA A 207 -4.49 -1.75 -17.03
C ALA A 207 -5.62 -2.30 -17.93
N ILE A 208 -5.53 -2.10 -19.26
CA ILE A 208 -6.45 -2.68 -20.24
C ILE A 208 -6.36 -4.21 -20.25
N GLU A 209 -5.15 -4.79 -20.23
CA GLU A 209 -4.95 -6.23 -20.17
C GLU A 209 -5.28 -6.80 -18.78
N GLU A 210 -4.99 -6.05 -17.70
CA GLU A 210 -5.29 -6.42 -16.32
C GLU A 210 -6.81 -6.42 -15.99
N ALA A 211 -7.57 -5.53 -16.63
CA ALA A 211 -9.02 -5.57 -16.60
C ALA A 211 -9.58 -6.73 -17.45
N ARG A 212 -8.97 -7.01 -18.61
CA ARG A 212 -9.34 -8.16 -19.45
C ARG A 212 -9.13 -9.50 -18.73
N THR A 213 -8.03 -9.67 -17.98
CA THR A 213 -7.81 -10.90 -17.20
C THR A 213 -8.82 -11.03 -16.05
N ARG A 214 -9.17 -9.93 -15.35
CA ARG A 214 -10.26 -9.94 -14.36
C ARG A 214 -11.62 -10.30 -14.97
N LEU A 215 -11.99 -9.74 -16.13
CA LEU A 215 -13.22 -10.15 -16.83
C LEU A 215 -13.21 -11.64 -17.17
N VAL A 216 -12.15 -12.14 -17.82
CA VAL A 216 -12.03 -13.55 -18.19
C VAL A 216 -12.08 -14.49 -16.97
N ASN A 217 -11.55 -14.06 -15.81
CA ASN A 217 -11.65 -14.84 -14.58
C ASN A 217 -13.03 -14.74 -13.93
N SER A 218 -13.66 -13.56 -13.90
CA SER A 218 -15.02 -13.37 -13.38
C SER A 218 -16.04 -14.29 -14.05
N ARG A 219 -15.92 -14.50 -15.38
CA ARG A 219 -16.73 -15.47 -16.13
C ARG A 219 -16.60 -16.90 -15.56
N LYS A 220 -15.37 -17.35 -15.30
CA LYS A 220 -15.08 -18.68 -14.74
C LYS A 220 -15.67 -18.85 -13.34
N TYR A 221 -15.64 -17.81 -12.50
CA TYR A 221 -16.25 -17.85 -11.17
C TYR A 221 -17.78 -17.97 -11.25
N ALA A 222 -18.45 -17.19 -12.13
CA ALA A 222 -19.90 -17.30 -12.36
C ALA A 222 -20.34 -18.65 -12.98
N GLU A 223 -19.50 -19.23 -13.85
CA GLU A 223 -19.66 -20.58 -14.40
C GLU A 223 -19.41 -21.67 -13.35
N SER A 224 -18.60 -21.39 -12.32
CA SER A 224 -18.32 -22.29 -11.19
C SER A 224 -19.28 -22.14 -10.00
N GLY A 225 -20.23 -21.18 -10.05
CA GLY A 225 -21.23 -20.93 -8.99
C GLY A 225 -20.83 -19.90 -7.93
N PHE A 226 -19.66 -19.26 -8.06
CA PHE A 226 -19.16 -18.21 -7.17
C PHE A 226 -19.63 -16.84 -7.67
N GLU A 227 -20.91 -16.53 -7.46
CA GLU A 227 -21.56 -15.35 -8.06
C GLU A 227 -21.15 -14.02 -7.41
N GLU A 228 -20.84 -13.99 -6.11
CA GLU A 228 -20.40 -12.77 -5.41
C GLU A 228 -18.97 -12.39 -5.81
N GLU A 229 -18.06 -13.36 -5.87
CA GLU A 229 -16.67 -13.16 -6.30
C GLU A 229 -16.60 -12.80 -7.79
N ALA A 230 -17.45 -13.41 -8.63
CA ALA A 230 -17.59 -13.03 -10.03
C ALA A 230 -18.07 -11.57 -10.19
N LEU A 231 -19.12 -11.18 -9.45
CA LEU A 231 -19.65 -9.82 -9.45
C LEU A 231 -18.59 -8.80 -9.02
N HIS A 232 -17.86 -9.08 -7.94
CA HIS A 232 -16.78 -8.23 -7.44
C HIS A 232 -15.62 -8.11 -8.44
N MET A 233 -15.17 -9.21 -9.06
CA MET A 233 -14.11 -9.16 -10.08
C MET A 233 -14.55 -8.42 -11.35
N ALA A 234 -15.83 -8.52 -11.75
CA ALA A 234 -16.38 -7.72 -12.84
C ALA A 234 -16.37 -6.22 -12.51
N GLN A 235 -16.83 -5.84 -11.30
CA GLN A 235 -16.79 -4.45 -10.83
C GLN A 235 -15.38 -3.86 -10.84
N GLN A 236 -14.38 -4.60 -10.34
CA GLN A 236 -12.97 -4.19 -10.39
C GLN A 236 -12.45 -4.00 -11.82
N ALA A 237 -12.85 -4.84 -12.76
CA ALA A 237 -12.46 -4.67 -14.16
C ALA A 237 -13.10 -3.42 -14.79
N VAL A 238 -14.37 -3.12 -14.49
CA VAL A 238 -15.04 -1.91 -14.97
C VAL A 238 -14.40 -0.65 -14.39
N SER A 239 -14.00 -0.63 -13.10
CA SER A 239 -13.32 0.53 -12.51
C SER A 239 -11.94 0.77 -13.13
N LEU A 240 -11.16 -0.30 -13.36
CA LEU A 240 -9.86 -0.21 -14.03
C LEU A 240 -9.99 0.28 -15.49
N LEU A 241 -11.04 -0.14 -16.22
CA LEU A 241 -11.31 0.35 -17.57
C LEU A 241 -11.72 1.82 -17.58
N LYS A 242 -12.52 2.27 -16.60
CA LYS A 242 -12.88 3.68 -16.43
C LYS A 242 -11.64 4.53 -16.17
N GLU A 243 -10.80 4.15 -15.20
CA GLU A 243 -9.53 4.83 -14.94
C GLU A 243 -8.64 4.83 -16.18
N ALA A 244 -8.62 3.74 -16.94
CA ALA A 244 -7.81 3.63 -18.15
C ALA A 244 -8.27 4.59 -19.25
N SER A 245 -9.59 4.76 -19.45
CA SER A 245 -10.12 5.80 -20.34
C SER A 245 -9.77 7.21 -19.86
N GLU A 246 -10.03 7.55 -18.58
CA GLU A 246 -9.77 8.90 -18.06
C GLU A 246 -8.28 9.30 -18.15
N LYS A 247 -7.38 8.33 -17.94
CA LYS A 247 -5.93 8.47 -18.15
C LYS A 247 -5.62 8.69 -19.65
N ALA A 248 -6.20 7.90 -20.55
CA ALA A 248 -6.01 8.09 -21.99
C ALA A 248 -6.55 9.44 -22.51
N ASP A 249 -7.72 9.88 -22.03
CA ASP A 249 -8.31 11.21 -22.30
C ASP A 249 -7.40 12.35 -21.80
N SER A 250 -6.68 12.15 -20.68
CA SER A 250 -5.71 13.12 -20.18
C SER A 250 -4.46 13.21 -21.08
N VAL A 251 -3.98 12.07 -21.58
CA VAL A 251 -2.85 12.02 -22.52
C VAL A 251 -3.23 12.68 -23.84
N GLU A 252 -4.46 12.50 -24.33
CA GLU A 252 -4.96 13.16 -25.54
C GLU A 252 -5.01 14.69 -25.39
N ARG A 253 -5.56 15.19 -24.27
CA ARG A 253 -5.59 16.63 -23.95
C ARG A 253 -4.21 17.25 -23.75
N ASP A 254 -3.21 16.49 -23.30
CA ASP A 254 -1.82 16.96 -23.23
C ASP A 254 -1.11 16.88 -24.59
N TRP A 255 -1.43 15.88 -25.41
CA TRP A 255 -0.93 15.76 -26.78
C TRP A 255 -1.38 16.93 -27.66
N GLU A 256 -2.62 17.41 -27.53
CA GLU A 256 -3.07 18.62 -28.22
C GLU A 256 -2.23 19.86 -27.89
N LYS A 257 -1.90 20.06 -26.60
CA LYS A 257 -1.04 21.17 -26.14
C LYS A 257 0.35 21.08 -26.74
N LEU A 258 0.94 19.87 -26.73
CA LEU A 258 2.24 19.58 -27.33
C LEU A 258 2.24 19.87 -28.84
N VAL A 259 1.21 19.48 -29.57
CA VAL A 259 1.06 19.78 -31.01
C VAL A 259 0.93 21.29 -31.28
N GLN A 260 0.32 22.07 -30.37
CA GLN A 260 0.32 23.55 -30.48
C GLN A 260 1.70 24.15 -30.18
N GLN A 261 2.44 23.60 -29.21
CA GLN A 261 3.83 24.01 -28.93
C GLN A 261 4.75 23.74 -30.12
N VAL A 262 4.62 22.59 -30.79
CA VAL A 262 5.39 22.29 -32.04
C VAL A 262 5.09 23.30 -33.13
N LYS A 263 3.81 23.69 -33.32
CA LYS A 263 3.44 24.74 -34.29
C LYS A 263 4.06 26.09 -33.95
N SER A 264 4.06 26.47 -32.67
CA SER A 264 4.67 27.71 -32.18
C SER A 264 6.19 27.73 -32.41
N LEU A 265 6.88 26.68 -31.96
CA LEU A 265 8.34 26.55 -32.05
C LEU A 265 8.81 26.53 -33.52
N ARG A 266 8.12 25.77 -34.39
CA ARG A 266 8.40 25.76 -35.83
C ARG A 266 8.17 27.13 -36.49
N GLY A 267 7.20 27.91 -36.01
CA GLY A 267 6.99 29.30 -36.43
C GLY A 267 8.14 30.23 -35.99
N GLN A 268 8.65 30.05 -34.77
CA GLN A 268 9.80 30.80 -34.26
C GLN A 268 11.08 30.50 -35.07
N ILE A 269 11.38 29.22 -35.37
CA ILE A 269 12.50 28.85 -36.24
C ILE A 269 12.38 29.50 -37.62
N GLY A 270 11.20 29.47 -38.25
CA GLY A 270 10.97 30.15 -39.54
C GLY A 270 11.15 31.67 -39.48
N SER A 271 10.91 32.31 -38.34
CA SER A 271 11.22 33.74 -38.15
C SER A 271 12.73 34.00 -38.00
N LEU A 272 13.48 33.07 -37.42
CA LEU A 272 14.94 33.15 -37.32
C LEU A 272 15.62 32.95 -38.69
N GLU A 273 15.07 32.10 -39.57
CA GLU A 273 15.50 31.99 -40.98
C GLU A 273 15.35 33.34 -41.70
N GLN A 274 14.19 33.99 -41.56
CA GLN A 274 13.91 35.30 -42.19
C GLN A 274 14.78 36.43 -41.63
N ASN A 275 15.15 36.36 -40.35
CA ASN A 275 16.08 37.29 -39.71
C ASN A 275 17.57 36.99 -39.97
N GLY A 276 17.88 35.98 -40.79
CA GLY A 276 19.26 35.68 -41.22
C GLY A 276 20.10 34.90 -40.21
N ALA A 277 19.50 34.17 -39.26
CA ALA A 277 20.21 33.45 -38.20
C ALA A 277 21.31 32.50 -38.71
N ALA A 278 21.10 31.88 -39.87
CA ALA A 278 22.07 31.02 -40.54
C ALA A 278 23.42 31.73 -40.89
N GLN A 279 23.47 33.07 -40.89
CA GLN A 279 24.70 33.83 -41.17
C GLN A 279 25.57 34.05 -39.92
N TYR A 280 24.99 34.04 -38.71
CA TYR A 280 25.72 34.34 -37.46
C TYR A 280 25.74 33.17 -36.45
N ALA A 281 24.89 32.16 -36.61
CA ALA A 281 24.82 30.96 -35.75
C ALA A 281 24.65 29.68 -36.59
N ALA A 282 25.52 29.47 -37.58
CA ALA A 282 25.33 28.45 -38.63
C ALA A 282 25.24 27.00 -38.12
N SER A 283 25.96 26.65 -37.05
CA SER A 283 25.94 25.33 -36.39
C SER A 283 24.61 25.07 -35.68
N GLU A 284 24.27 25.93 -34.71
CA GLU A 284 23.05 25.89 -33.92
C GLU A 284 21.80 26.00 -34.79
N PHE A 285 21.87 26.76 -35.89
CA PHE A 285 20.76 26.87 -36.82
C PHE A 285 20.55 25.58 -37.64
N LYS A 286 21.62 24.84 -37.97
CA LYS A 286 21.51 23.52 -38.61
C LYS A 286 20.86 22.50 -37.67
N GLU A 287 21.26 22.49 -36.40
CA GLU A 287 20.64 21.66 -35.35
C GLU A 287 19.15 21.99 -35.17
N LEU A 288 18.78 23.28 -35.16
CA LEU A 288 17.37 23.71 -35.13
C LEU A 288 16.58 23.26 -36.35
N ALA A 289 17.15 23.28 -37.55
CA ALA A 289 16.49 22.79 -38.76
C ALA A 289 16.27 21.26 -38.71
N GLU A 290 17.23 20.50 -38.20
CA GLU A 290 17.12 19.05 -38.00
C GLU A 290 16.07 18.70 -36.94
N ILE A 291 16.02 19.44 -35.82
CA ILE A 291 14.96 19.30 -34.79
C ILE A 291 13.57 19.68 -35.35
N ARG A 292 13.47 20.77 -36.12
CA ARG A 292 12.21 21.22 -36.75
C ARG A 292 11.57 20.12 -37.60
N ASP A 293 12.40 19.37 -38.32
CA ASP A 293 11.94 18.37 -39.26
C ASP A 293 11.73 17.01 -38.56
N ALA A 294 12.55 16.65 -37.57
CA ALA A 294 12.30 15.51 -36.67
C ALA A 294 11.03 15.66 -35.81
N LEU A 295 10.63 16.89 -35.45
CA LEU A 295 9.37 17.15 -34.75
C LEU A 295 8.14 16.77 -35.59
N LEU A 296 8.19 16.85 -36.92
CA LEU A 296 7.11 16.38 -37.79
C LEU A 296 6.97 14.85 -37.74
N GLU A 297 8.10 14.13 -37.79
CA GLU A 297 8.10 12.68 -37.64
C GLU A 297 7.53 12.26 -36.28
N CYS A 298 7.95 12.92 -35.20
CA CYS A 298 7.46 12.62 -33.84
C CYS A 298 5.96 12.90 -33.66
N VAL A 299 5.40 13.92 -34.34
CA VAL A 299 3.94 14.15 -34.39
C VAL A 299 3.23 13.01 -35.11
N ASN A 300 3.78 12.50 -36.21
CA ASN A 300 3.22 11.39 -36.96
C ASN A 300 3.33 10.05 -36.21
N GLU A 301 4.44 9.82 -35.50
CA GLU A 301 4.69 8.66 -34.63
C GLU A 301 3.84 8.66 -33.33
N ARG A 302 3.22 9.80 -32.97
CA ARG A 302 2.51 10.04 -31.71
C ARG A 302 3.34 9.81 -30.44
N ASN A 303 4.65 10.10 -30.51
CA ASN A 303 5.58 9.87 -29.41
C ASN A 303 5.71 11.10 -28.49
N ALA A 304 4.89 11.15 -27.43
CA ALA A 304 4.80 12.29 -26.52
C ALA A 304 6.14 12.68 -25.86
N ASP A 305 6.94 11.71 -25.40
CA ASP A 305 8.13 12.01 -24.61
C ASP A 305 9.36 12.34 -25.47
N ARG A 306 9.49 11.71 -26.64
CA ARG A 306 10.47 12.14 -27.67
C ARG A 306 10.16 13.55 -28.16
N LEU A 307 8.88 13.87 -28.34
CA LEU A 307 8.42 15.18 -28.77
C LEU A 307 8.60 16.26 -27.69
N ARG A 308 8.35 15.95 -26.41
CA ARG A 308 8.71 16.82 -25.27
C ARG A 308 10.21 17.15 -25.26
N SER A 309 11.05 16.12 -25.36
CA SER A 309 12.52 16.29 -25.39
C SER A 309 12.99 17.18 -26.55
N LEU A 310 12.44 16.97 -27.76
CA LEU A 310 12.75 17.80 -28.93
C LEU A 310 12.19 19.24 -28.83
N LEU A 311 11.05 19.45 -28.16
CA LEU A 311 10.55 20.79 -27.85
C LEU A 311 11.49 21.53 -26.90
N ASP A 312 11.91 20.90 -25.80
CA ASP A 312 12.81 21.50 -24.82
C ASP A 312 14.19 21.82 -25.44
N GLN A 313 14.76 20.89 -26.22
CA GLN A 313 16.00 21.11 -26.99
C GLN A 313 15.85 22.25 -28.00
N GLY A 314 14.73 22.30 -28.73
CA GLY A 314 14.43 23.37 -29.68
C GLY A 314 14.31 24.74 -29.00
N MET A 315 13.67 24.83 -27.83
CA MET A 315 13.56 26.07 -27.06
C MET A 315 14.94 26.55 -26.57
N ILE A 316 15.76 25.65 -26.01
CA ILE A 316 17.11 25.96 -25.53
C ILE A 316 18.00 26.47 -26.68
N LEU A 317 17.92 25.85 -27.86
CA LEU A 317 18.68 26.28 -29.04
C LEU A 317 18.15 27.59 -29.64
N ILE A 318 16.84 27.86 -29.59
CA ILE A 318 16.26 29.16 -29.96
C ILE A 318 16.80 30.27 -29.04
N GLU A 319 16.86 30.04 -27.72
CA GLU A 319 17.49 30.99 -26.77
C GLU A 319 18.99 31.17 -27.06
N LYS A 320 19.72 30.08 -27.34
CA LYS A 320 21.15 30.11 -27.70
C LYS A 320 21.41 30.92 -28.98
N VAL A 321 20.61 30.74 -30.04
CA VAL A 321 20.69 31.55 -31.27
C VAL A 321 20.27 33.00 -31.01
N GLY A 322 19.33 33.25 -30.10
CA GLY A 322 18.98 34.59 -29.65
C GLY A 322 20.10 35.30 -28.85
N LEU A 323 20.94 34.55 -28.14
CA LEU A 323 22.11 35.05 -27.42
C LEU A 323 23.32 35.33 -28.34
N LEU A 324 23.41 34.64 -29.49
CA LEU A 324 24.41 34.91 -30.54
C LEU A 324 24.06 36.10 -31.45
N SER A 325 22.90 36.73 -31.23
CA SER A 325 22.52 37.98 -31.91
C SER A 325 23.41 39.16 -31.45
N PRO A 326 23.98 39.98 -32.35
CA PRO A 326 25.10 40.88 -32.04
C PRO A 326 24.77 42.13 -31.19
N ASP A 327 23.60 42.19 -30.53
CA ASP A 327 22.93 43.46 -30.21
C ASP A 327 22.80 43.79 -28.71
N ARG A 328 23.18 42.91 -27.74
CA ARG A 328 22.97 43.16 -26.29
C ARG A 328 24.05 42.61 -25.32
N ASP A 329 24.44 43.47 -24.37
CA ASP A 329 25.66 43.38 -23.54
C ASP A 329 25.69 42.42 -22.32
N ARG A 330 26.92 42.26 -21.81
CA ARG A 330 27.41 41.48 -20.64
C ARG A 330 26.61 41.57 -19.33
N GLY A 331 25.74 42.56 -19.14
CA GLY A 331 24.89 42.64 -17.94
C GLY A 331 24.01 41.39 -17.72
N ARG A 332 23.71 40.68 -18.81
CA ARG A 332 22.92 39.44 -18.82
C ARG A 332 23.57 38.27 -18.10
N GLU A 333 24.88 38.10 -18.14
CA GLU A 333 25.57 36.91 -17.60
C GLU A 333 25.35 36.78 -16.07
N GLN A 334 25.45 37.89 -15.34
CA GLN A 334 25.19 37.92 -13.89
C GLN A 334 23.72 37.66 -13.55
N VAL A 335 22.79 38.18 -14.37
CA VAL A 335 21.34 37.99 -14.20
C VAL A 335 20.94 36.54 -14.45
N ILE A 336 21.54 35.88 -15.45
CA ILE A 336 21.34 34.44 -15.74
C ILE A 336 21.81 33.59 -14.56
N ALA A 337 22.96 33.90 -13.95
CA ALA A 337 23.46 33.19 -12.77
C ALA A 337 22.49 33.30 -11.57
N THR A 338 22.02 34.51 -11.24
CA THR A 338 21.03 34.69 -10.16
C THR A 338 19.69 34.04 -10.46
N LEU A 339 19.23 34.08 -11.72
CA LEU A 339 17.97 33.46 -12.13
C LEU A 339 18.03 31.93 -12.09
N ALA A 340 19.19 31.33 -12.40
CA ALA A 340 19.43 29.90 -12.20
C ALA A 340 19.40 29.51 -10.71
N GLN A 341 20.02 30.32 -9.84
CA GLN A 341 19.99 30.14 -8.39
C GLN A 341 18.56 30.20 -7.83
N VAL A 342 17.78 31.24 -8.18
CA VAL A 342 16.36 31.37 -7.80
C VAL A 342 15.53 30.18 -8.28
N ARG A 343 15.68 29.76 -9.55
CA ARG A 343 14.97 28.57 -10.07
C ARG A 343 15.34 27.30 -9.30
N ALA A 344 16.59 27.14 -8.86
CA ALA A 344 17.01 26.04 -7.98
C ALA A 344 16.38 26.10 -6.58
N VAL A 345 16.28 27.27 -5.94
CA VAL A 345 15.55 27.43 -4.66
C VAL A 345 14.09 27.02 -4.81
N ILE A 346 13.39 27.57 -5.81
CA ILE A 346 11.98 27.27 -6.07
C ILE A 346 11.77 25.77 -6.36
N ALA A 347 12.72 25.12 -7.05
CA ALA A 347 12.67 23.68 -7.30
C ALA A 347 12.83 22.84 -6.01
N ARG A 348 13.71 23.24 -5.07
CA ARG A 348 13.81 22.57 -3.76
C ARG A 348 12.56 22.80 -2.90
N ALA A 349 12.07 24.04 -2.83
CA ALA A 349 10.84 24.37 -2.12
C ALA A 349 9.66 23.51 -2.63
N ARG A 350 9.50 23.39 -3.95
CA ARG A 350 8.53 22.47 -4.57
C ARG A 350 8.76 21.01 -4.19
N LYS A 351 10.01 20.52 -4.20
CA LYS A 351 10.35 19.13 -3.81
C LYS A 351 10.02 18.82 -2.35
N ILE A 352 10.06 19.82 -1.47
CA ILE A 352 9.72 19.71 -0.04
C ILE A 352 8.19 19.82 0.20
N GLY A 353 7.40 20.18 -0.82
CA GLY A 353 5.94 20.31 -0.72
C GLY A 353 5.44 21.74 -0.52
N ALA A 354 6.27 22.78 -0.73
CA ALA A 354 5.85 24.18 -0.60
C ALA A 354 4.72 24.61 -1.56
N LYS A 355 4.42 23.80 -2.58
CA LYS A 355 3.21 23.95 -3.41
C LYS A 355 1.93 23.84 -2.58
N ASP A 356 1.92 22.92 -1.61
CA ASP A 356 0.73 22.54 -0.85
C ASP A 356 0.76 23.16 0.56
N TYR A 357 1.95 23.34 1.14
CA TYR A 357 2.16 23.94 2.47
C TYR A 357 2.42 25.47 2.48
N ALA A 358 2.83 26.06 1.35
CA ALA A 358 3.15 27.49 1.26
C ALA A 358 2.75 28.15 -0.09
N PRO A 359 1.55 27.86 -0.65
CA PRO A 359 1.18 28.25 -2.02
C PRO A 359 1.28 29.76 -2.28
N ASP A 360 0.87 30.61 -1.34
CA ASP A 360 0.91 32.07 -1.51
C ASP A 360 2.34 32.63 -1.55
N LYS A 361 3.27 32.04 -0.80
CA LYS A 361 4.68 32.44 -0.81
C LYS A 361 5.41 31.92 -2.04
N LEU A 362 5.12 30.68 -2.44
CA LEU A 362 5.58 30.14 -3.72
C LEU A 362 5.06 30.97 -4.89
N LYS A 363 3.79 31.42 -4.83
CA LYS A 363 3.19 32.31 -5.83
C LYS A 363 3.84 33.70 -5.84
N GLN A 364 4.08 34.32 -4.67
CA GLN A 364 4.81 35.59 -4.59
C GLN A 364 6.16 35.50 -5.29
N ALA A 365 6.93 34.43 -5.05
CA ALA A 365 8.21 34.15 -5.71
C ALA A 365 8.10 33.98 -7.25
N TYR A 366 6.95 33.52 -7.77
CA TYR A 366 6.66 33.53 -9.21
C TYR A 366 6.24 34.93 -9.70
N ASP A 367 5.36 35.62 -8.97
CA ASP A 367 4.92 36.99 -9.30
C ASP A 367 6.12 37.98 -9.30
N SER A 368 7.17 37.75 -8.50
CA SER A 368 8.45 38.51 -8.53
C SER A 368 9.37 38.11 -9.68
N LEU A 369 9.37 36.83 -10.08
CA LEU A 369 10.16 36.35 -11.22
C LEU A 369 9.55 36.84 -12.54
N ASP A 370 8.21 36.84 -12.67
CA ASP A 370 7.49 37.45 -13.79
C ASP A 370 7.72 38.97 -13.86
N ARG A 371 7.79 39.66 -12.71
CA ARG A 371 8.22 41.07 -12.63
C ARG A 371 9.66 41.27 -13.09
N ALA A 372 10.58 40.37 -12.73
CA ALA A 372 11.97 40.40 -13.21
C ALA A 372 12.04 40.22 -14.72
N GLU A 373 11.28 39.28 -15.31
CA GLU A 373 11.17 39.13 -16.76
C GLU A 373 10.58 40.37 -17.45
N ALA A 374 9.57 41.00 -16.85
CA ALA A 374 9.00 42.25 -17.37
C ALA A 374 10.04 43.39 -17.39
N CYS A 375 10.76 43.63 -16.29
CA CYS A 375 11.81 44.65 -16.22
C CYS A 375 12.98 44.34 -17.18
N ALA A 376 13.30 43.07 -17.41
CA ALA A 376 14.33 42.64 -18.36
C ALA A 376 13.95 42.94 -19.83
N ARG A 377 12.67 42.82 -20.19
CA ARG A 377 12.15 43.21 -21.52
C ARG A 377 12.32 44.72 -21.78
N PHE A 378 12.20 45.55 -20.74
CA PHE A 378 12.47 47.00 -20.79
C PHE A 378 13.93 47.39 -20.52
N GLY A 379 14.85 46.43 -20.34
CA GLY A 379 16.29 46.67 -20.18
C GLY A 379 16.71 47.29 -18.83
N ARG A 380 15.85 47.24 -17.80
CA ARG A 380 16.10 47.87 -16.49
C ARG A 380 16.84 46.94 -15.53
N TRP A 381 18.09 46.63 -15.86
CA TRP A 381 18.83 45.52 -15.23
C TRP A 381 19.03 45.61 -13.71
N ASP A 382 19.02 46.80 -13.10
CA ASP A 382 19.09 46.94 -11.64
C ASP A 382 17.75 46.59 -10.96
N GLU A 383 16.60 46.97 -11.55
CA GLU A 383 15.26 46.52 -11.10
C GLU A 383 15.12 45.00 -11.25
N VAL A 384 15.72 44.41 -12.30
CA VAL A 384 15.75 42.94 -12.49
C VAL A 384 16.51 42.26 -11.35
N ARG A 385 17.64 42.82 -10.91
CA ARG A 385 18.43 42.28 -9.79
C ARG A 385 17.64 42.34 -8.48
N GLU A 386 16.92 43.43 -8.23
CA GLU A 386 16.07 43.60 -7.05
C GLU A 386 14.86 42.65 -7.07
N CYS A 387 14.16 42.51 -8.20
CA CYS A 387 13.07 41.54 -8.35
C CYS A 387 13.54 40.07 -8.18
N LEU A 388 14.75 39.72 -8.65
CA LEU A 388 15.32 38.38 -8.45
C LEU A 388 15.74 38.13 -7.00
N SER A 389 16.27 39.13 -6.27
CA SER A 389 16.57 38.95 -4.84
C SER A 389 15.30 38.85 -3.98
N MET A 390 14.23 39.56 -4.36
CA MET A 390 12.89 39.33 -3.78
C MET A 390 12.40 37.90 -4.05
N ALA A 391 12.50 37.43 -5.29
CA ALA A 391 12.11 36.06 -5.66
C ALA A 391 12.91 34.99 -4.89
N GLU A 392 14.20 35.22 -4.64
CA GLU A 392 15.01 34.33 -3.82
C GLU A 392 14.53 34.30 -2.35
N ALA A 393 14.27 35.47 -1.77
CA ALA A 393 13.78 35.59 -0.40
C ALA A 393 12.38 34.96 -0.23
N GLU A 394 11.44 35.25 -1.13
CA GLU A 394 10.08 34.69 -1.12
C GLU A 394 10.09 33.16 -1.33
N ALA A 395 11.02 32.63 -2.13
CA ALA A 395 11.22 31.20 -2.32
C ALA A 395 11.89 30.52 -1.11
N LEU A 396 12.86 31.16 -0.44
CA LEU A 396 13.47 30.66 0.80
C LEU A 396 12.47 30.67 1.96
N GLU A 397 11.58 31.67 2.05
CA GLU A 397 10.47 31.66 3.00
C GLU A 397 9.50 30.51 2.72
N ALA A 398 9.17 30.24 1.45
CA ALA A 398 8.34 29.08 1.08
C ALA A 398 9.01 27.74 1.42
N GLU A 399 10.33 27.61 1.20
CA GLU A 399 11.13 26.44 1.59
C GLU A 399 11.12 26.24 3.11
N ALA A 400 11.31 27.31 3.89
CA ALA A 400 11.32 27.27 5.36
C ALA A 400 9.95 26.93 5.97
N ILE A 401 8.85 27.47 5.41
CA ILE A 401 7.49 27.14 5.86
C ILE A 401 7.18 25.66 5.60
N ALA A 402 7.52 25.15 4.41
CA ALA A 402 7.27 23.75 4.06
C ALA A 402 8.10 22.78 4.93
N LEU A 403 9.39 23.08 5.16
CA LEU A 403 10.25 22.31 6.09
C LEU A 403 9.66 22.27 7.50
N ARG A 404 9.12 23.39 7.98
CA ARG A 404 8.49 23.47 9.31
C ARG A 404 7.27 22.56 9.41
N VAL A 405 6.35 22.62 8.44
CA VAL A 405 5.13 21.77 8.45
C VAL A 405 5.48 20.28 8.37
N VAL A 406 6.51 19.91 7.59
CA VAL A 406 6.99 18.52 7.51
C VAL A 406 7.56 18.03 8.86
N GLU A 407 8.32 18.87 9.58
CA GLU A 407 8.86 18.49 10.89
C GLU A 407 7.78 18.50 11.99
N GLU A 408 6.81 19.41 11.95
CA GLU A 408 5.64 19.43 12.85
C GLU A 408 4.77 18.16 12.64
N ARG A 409 4.50 17.77 11.39
CA ARG A 409 3.82 16.50 11.04
C ARG A 409 4.59 15.28 11.56
N LYS A 410 5.90 15.23 11.36
CA LYS A 410 6.77 14.16 11.86
C LYS A 410 6.77 14.04 13.39
N GLN A 411 6.68 15.17 14.12
CA GLN A 411 6.48 15.17 15.56
C GLN A 411 5.10 14.65 15.98
N LEU A 412 4.04 14.93 15.20
CA LEU A 412 2.72 14.34 15.43
C LEU A 412 2.72 12.82 15.19
N THR A 413 3.39 12.31 14.15
CA THR A 413 3.53 10.86 13.91
C THR A 413 4.29 10.16 15.05
N LEU A 414 5.32 10.80 15.63
CA LEU A 414 6.03 10.27 16.80
C LEU A 414 5.13 10.23 18.03
N LYS A 415 4.44 11.33 18.36
CA LYS A 415 3.48 11.40 19.47
C LYS A 415 2.36 10.37 19.33
N LEU A 416 1.81 10.18 18.13
CA LEU A 416 0.78 9.18 17.88
C LEU A 416 1.26 7.75 18.18
N ARG A 417 2.52 7.41 17.88
CA ARG A 417 3.12 6.12 18.23
C ARG A 417 3.37 5.98 19.74
N GLU A 418 3.84 7.03 20.41
CA GLU A 418 4.02 7.03 21.87
C GLU A 418 2.68 6.88 22.62
N VAL A 419 1.66 7.64 22.22
CA VAL A 419 0.33 7.60 22.82
C VAL A 419 -0.39 6.28 22.54
N THR A 420 -0.38 5.76 21.31
CA THR A 420 -1.00 4.46 21.01
C THR A 420 -0.31 3.30 21.74
N SER A 421 1.02 3.35 21.92
CA SER A 421 1.77 2.39 22.74
C SER A 421 1.39 2.48 24.22
N SER A 422 1.25 3.70 24.77
CA SER A 422 0.77 3.89 26.15
C SER A 422 -0.67 3.41 26.33
N ALA A 423 -1.53 3.62 25.32
CA ALA A 423 -2.92 3.18 25.35
C ALA A 423 -3.05 1.65 25.27
N THR A 424 -2.22 0.95 24.48
CA THR A 424 -2.19 -0.52 24.49
C THR A 424 -1.74 -1.10 25.83
N ALA A 425 -0.68 -0.56 26.44
CA ALA A 425 -0.22 -1.03 27.74
C ALA A 425 -1.28 -0.87 28.85
N VAL A 426 -2.05 0.23 28.81
CA VAL A 426 -3.19 0.48 29.71
C VAL A 426 -4.35 -0.48 29.45
N LEU A 427 -4.63 -0.82 28.19
CA LEU A 427 -5.65 -1.81 27.83
C LEU A 427 -5.24 -3.22 28.29
N GLU A 428 -3.97 -3.59 28.16
CA GLU A 428 -3.42 -4.86 28.63
C GLU A 428 -3.50 -4.98 30.17
N GLU A 429 -3.14 -3.93 30.91
CA GLU A 429 -3.30 -3.86 32.37
C GLU A 429 -4.78 -4.03 32.78
N ALA A 430 -5.71 -3.38 32.08
CA ALA A 430 -7.14 -3.51 32.34
C ALA A 430 -7.72 -4.88 31.96
N MET A 431 -7.23 -5.50 30.88
CA MET A 431 -7.59 -6.86 30.48
C MET A 431 -7.08 -7.92 31.48
N ALA A 432 -5.96 -7.68 32.15
CA ALA A 432 -5.43 -8.54 33.20
C ALA A 432 -6.23 -8.46 34.53
N HIS A 433 -7.19 -7.53 34.67
CA HIS A 433 -7.98 -7.42 35.89
C HIS A 433 -8.94 -8.61 36.07
N PRO A 434 -9.02 -9.26 37.26
CA PRO A 434 -9.83 -10.47 37.46
C PRO A 434 -11.35 -10.35 37.18
N PHE A 435 -11.88 -9.12 37.09
CA PHE A 435 -13.29 -8.84 36.78
C PHE A 435 -13.49 -8.18 35.40
N ALA A 436 -12.50 -8.23 34.50
CA ALA A 436 -12.58 -7.66 33.15
C ALA A 436 -13.79 -8.16 32.32
N GLN A 437 -14.34 -9.35 32.63
CA GLN A 437 -15.54 -9.88 31.98
C GLN A 437 -16.80 -9.02 32.19
N GLU A 438 -16.94 -8.35 33.34
CA GLU A 438 -18.07 -7.45 33.64
C GLU A 438 -18.06 -6.16 32.80
N VAL A 439 -16.90 -5.80 32.25
CA VAL A 439 -16.67 -4.53 31.53
C VAL A 439 -16.12 -4.79 30.11
N ILE A 440 -16.30 -6.02 29.61
CA ILE A 440 -15.64 -6.49 28.39
C ILE A 440 -16.09 -5.76 27.12
N GLY A 441 -17.34 -5.30 27.07
CA GLY A 441 -17.85 -4.48 25.95
C GLY A 441 -17.20 -3.09 25.87
N ASP A 442 -16.96 -2.45 27.02
CA ASP A 442 -16.26 -1.17 27.08
C ASP A 442 -14.76 -1.34 26.79
N LEU A 443 -14.15 -2.47 27.19
CA LEU A 443 -12.77 -2.84 26.82
C LEU A 443 -12.63 -3.12 25.32
N ILE A 444 -13.61 -3.75 24.68
CA ILE A 444 -13.66 -3.91 23.22
C ILE A 444 -13.78 -2.54 22.54
N SER A 445 -14.69 -1.67 22.99
CA SER A 445 -14.80 -0.29 22.49
C SER A 445 -13.48 0.51 22.62
N ALA A 446 -12.72 0.30 23.70
CA ALA A 446 -11.39 0.90 23.86
C ALA A 446 -10.36 0.29 22.90
N LYS A 447 -10.36 -1.04 22.69
CA LYS A 447 -9.52 -1.72 21.69
C LYS A 447 -9.80 -1.21 20.27
N ASP A 448 -11.07 -1.02 19.93
CA ASP A 448 -11.50 -0.55 18.62
C ASP A 448 -11.07 0.91 18.38
N ALA A 449 -11.25 1.79 19.37
CA ALA A 449 -10.77 3.17 19.32
C ALA A 449 -9.22 3.27 19.21
N ILE A 450 -8.48 2.39 19.89
CA ILE A 450 -7.02 2.28 19.76
C ILE A 450 -6.62 1.74 18.37
N SER A 451 -7.46 0.90 17.75
CA SER A 451 -7.24 0.37 16.40
C SER A 451 -7.55 1.42 15.33
N GLU A 452 -8.60 2.23 15.50
CA GLU A 452 -8.87 3.42 14.68
C GLU A 452 -7.73 4.45 14.80
N ALA A 453 -7.21 4.68 16.01
CA ALA A 453 -6.04 5.53 16.22
C ALA A 453 -4.75 4.99 15.56
N LYS A 454 -4.61 3.67 15.42
CA LYS A 454 -3.52 3.05 14.63
C LYS A 454 -3.74 3.24 13.13
N ALA A 455 -4.96 3.14 12.62
CA ALA A 455 -5.28 3.48 11.22
C ALA A 455 -5.04 4.97 10.89
N CYS A 456 -5.10 5.85 11.89
CA CYS A 456 -4.68 7.25 11.79
C CYS A 456 -3.15 7.47 11.67
N LEU A 457 -2.35 6.40 11.55
CA LEU A 457 -0.94 6.46 11.08
C LEU A 457 -0.82 6.29 9.55
N GLU A 458 -1.85 5.74 8.90
CA GLU A 458 -1.89 5.50 7.45
C GLU A 458 -2.70 6.58 6.72
N THR A 459 -3.75 7.09 7.37
CA THR A 459 -4.44 8.33 6.97
C THR A 459 -3.74 9.56 7.56
N ASP A 460 -3.95 10.74 7.00
CA ASP A 460 -3.24 11.96 7.44
C ASP A 460 -3.78 12.58 8.76
N GLU A 461 -4.76 11.95 9.40
CA GLU A 461 -5.53 12.48 10.54
C GLU A 461 -4.84 12.30 11.90
N HIS A 462 -3.54 12.62 11.96
CA HIS A 462 -2.67 12.38 13.11
C HIS A 462 -3.21 12.95 14.44
N GLU A 463 -3.78 14.16 14.44
CA GLU A 463 -4.33 14.79 15.65
C GLU A 463 -5.59 14.08 16.16
N ARG A 464 -6.44 13.57 15.24
CA ARG A 464 -7.61 12.73 15.59
C ARG A 464 -7.14 11.40 16.20
N GLY A 465 -6.11 10.78 15.61
CA GLY A 465 -5.51 9.55 16.16
C GLY A 465 -5.00 9.74 17.58
N ILE A 466 -4.33 10.87 17.87
CA ILE A 466 -3.85 11.20 19.22
C ILE A 466 -5.04 11.36 20.17
N GLY A 467 -6.04 12.16 19.79
CA GLY A 467 -7.25 12.37 20.60
C GLY A 467 -8.03 11.09 20.90
N LEU A 468 -8.16 10.19 19.92
CA LEU A 468 -8.80 8.87 20.09
C LEU A 468 -8.02 7.98 21.08
N ALA A 469 -6.70 7.90 20.94
CA ALA A 469 -5.86 7.06 21.80
C ALA A 469 -5.74 7.62 23.23
N GLU A 470 -5.62 8.95 23.41
CA GLU A 470 -5.66 9.58 24.74
C GLU A 470 -7.03 9.39 25.40
N HIS A 471 -8.13 9.58 24.65
CA HIS A 471 -9.47 9.39 25.17
C HIS A 471 -9.74 7.93 25.55
N ALA A 472 -9.32 6.96 24.73
CA ALA A 472 -9.41 5.54 25.06
C ALA A 472 -8.59 5.20 26.32
N ALA A 473 -7.33 5.63 26.42
CA ALA A 473 -6.49 5.40 27.59
C ALA A 473 -7.08 6.01 28.88
N ASN A 474 -7.62 7.22 28.80
CA ASN A 474 -8.24 7.89 29.95
C ASN A 474 -9.57 7.22 30.36
N ARG A 475 -10.43 6.84 29.41
CA ARG A 475 -11.64 6.03 29.70
C ARG A 475 -11.29 4.69 30.36
N VAL A 476 -10.21 4.03 29.93
CA VAL A 476 -9.76 2.79 30.57
C VAL A 476 -9.34 3.02 32.03
N ARG A 477 -8.54 4.06 32.30
CA ARG A 477 -8.05 4.40 33.66
C ARG A 477 -9.14 4.94 34.60
N GLU A 478 -10.02 5.82 34.11
CA GLU A 478 -10.91 6.62 34.94
C GLU A 478 -12.36 6.09 34.99
N GLU A 479 -12.82 5.34 33.98
CA GLU A 479 -14.18 4.77 33.93
C GLU A 479 -14.18 3.25 34.10
N ILE A 480 -13.39 2.54 33.30
CA ILE A 480 -13.47 1.07 33.14
C ILE A 480 -12.85 0.34 34.32
N ILE A 481 -11.59 0.64 34.67
CA ILE A 481 -10.91 0.00 35.80
C ILE A 481 -11.68 0.25 37.13
N PRO A 482 -12.11 1.48 37.46
CA PRO A 482 -12.92 1.73 38.66
C PRO A 482 -14.25 0.96 38.66
N ARG A 483 -14.97 0.89 37.53
CA ARG A 483 -16.21 0.08 37.43
C ARG A 483 -15.96 -1.42 37.62
N ALA A 484 -14.85 -1.96 37.12
CA ALA A 484 -14.49 -3.36 37.35
C ALA A 484 -14.15 -3.63 38.84
N ASP A 485 -13.53 -2.65 39.51
CA ASP A 485 -13.21 -2.74 40.94
C ASP A 485 -14.45 -2.51 41.83
N GLU A 486 -15.43 -1.72 41.39
CA GLU A 486 -16.77 -1.63 42.01
C GLU A 486 -17.59 -2.91 41.83
N ALA A 487 -17.59 -3.52 40.63
CA ALA A 487 -18.22 -4.81 40.40
C ALA A 487 -17.62 -5.90 41.32
N ARG A 488 -16.29 -5.93 41.45
CA ARG A 488 -15.55 -6.78 42.39
C ARG A 488 -15.98 -6.56 43.86
N ARG A 489 -16.14 -5.31 44.29
CA ARG A 489 -16.63 -4.99 45.66
C ARG A 489 -18.07 -5.45 45.86
N ALA A 490 -18.95 -5.24 44.88
CA ALA A 490 -20.35 -5.67 44.94
C ALA A 490 -20.48 -7.21 45.00
N TRP A 491 -19.72 -7.94 44.18
CA TRP A 491 -19.63 -9.40 44.25
C TRP A 491 -19.13 -9.87 45.61
N ASN A 492 -18.04 -9.30 46.13
CA ASN A 492 -17.51 -9.65 47.45
C ASN A 492 -18.53 -9.43 48.59
N ASP A 493 -19.35 -8.37 48.53
CA ASP A 493 -20.39 -8.13 49.54
C ASP A 493 -21.57 -9.11 49.41
N LEU A 494 -21.97 -9.46 48.18
CA LEU A 494 -22.98 -10.51 47.95
C LEU A 494 -22.50 -11.87 48.44
N PHE A 495 -21.23 -12.25 48.20
CA PHE A 495 -20.63 -13.46 48.77
C PHE A 495 -20.61 -13.44 50.31
N ARG A 496 -20.24 -12.30 50.91
CA ARG A 496 -20.27 -12.11 52.37
C ARG A 496 -21.69 -12.30 52.93
N ARG A 497 -22.69 -11.64 52.35
CA ARG A 497 -24.10 -11.73 52.77
C ARG A 497 -24.70 -13.13 52.55
N ALA A 498 -24.39 -13.81 51.44
CA ALA A 498 -24.82 -15.19 51.20
C ALA A 498 -24.27 -16.15 52.28
N ASN A 499 -22.99 -15.99 52.65
CA ASN A 499 -22.38 -16.77 53.73
C ASN A 499 -22.99 -16.45 55.10
N GLU A 500 -23.25 -15.17 55.40
CA GLU A 500 -23.92 -14.75 56.64
C GLU A 500 -25.37 -15.28 56.73
N ALA A 501 -26.13 -15.24 55.65
CA ALA A 501 -27.48 -15.81 55.57
C ALA A 501 -27.47 -17.33 55.77
N SER A 502 -26.56 -18.07 55.13
CA SER A 502 -26.44 -19.51 55.31
C SER A 502 -26.00 -19.88 56.74
N ALA A 503 -25.07 -19.12 57.34
CA ALA A 503 -24.71 -19.27 58.75
C ALA A 503 -25.90 -19.00 59.70
N LEU A 504 -26.74 -18.01 59.40
CA LEU A 504 -27.97 -17.73 60.14
C LEU A 504 -29.01 -18.85 59.97
N MET A 505 -29.18 -19.43 58.77
CA MET A 505 -30.01 -20.63 58.56
C MET A 505 -29.54 -21.77 59.47
N HIS A 506 -28.23 -22.00 59.55
CA HIS A 506 -27.65 -23.07 60.37
C HIS A 506 -27.75 -22.80 61.88
N SER A 507 -28.10 -21.58 62.30
CA SER A 507 -28.35 -21.21 63.70
C SER A 507 -29.81 -21.42 64.16
N ILE A 508 -30.74 -21.70 63.24
CA ILE A 508 -32.16 -21.86 63.56
C ILE A 508 -32.44 -23.20 64.24
N ASP A 509 -33.30 -23.15 65.27
CA ASP A 509 -33.75 -24.28 66.07
C ASP A 509 -34.76 -25.15 65.28
N MET A 510 -34.22 -25.93 64.34
CA MET A 510 -34.98 -26.64 63.29
C MET A 510 -36.18 -27.48 63.78
N PRO A 511 -36.12 -28.26 64.88
CA PRO A 511 -37.28 -29.02 65.36
C PRO A 511 -38.45 -28.10 65.76
N LEU A 512 -38.13 -26.93 66.30
CA LEU A 512 -39.10 -25.93 66.75
C LEU A 512 -39.63 -25.10 65.57
N ALA A 513 -38.80 -24.84 64.55
CA ALA A 513 -39.21 -24.15 63.32
C ALA A 513 -40.19 -25.00 62.48
N LEU A 514 -39.88 -26.29 62.28
CA LEU A 514 -40.69 -27.21 61.47
C LEU A 514 -42.05 -27.53 62.11
N ALA A 515 -42.13 -27.55 63.44
CA ALA A 515 -43.38 -27.77 64.17
C ALA A 515 -44.37 -26.57 64.09
N VAL A 516 -43.90 -25.40 63.65
CA VAL A 516 -44.61 -24.11 63.74
C VAL A 516 -44.98 -23.54 62.37
N ALA A 517 -44.03 -23.50 61.43
CA ALA A 517 -44.21 -22.84 60.14
C ALA A 517 -43.54 -23.62 58.99
N PRO A 518 -43.96 -24.87 58.72
CA PRO A 518 -43.31 -25.75 57.73
C PRO A 518 -43.29 -25.13 56.31
N GLU A 519 -44.37 -24.47 55.90
CA GLU A 519 -44.46 -23.80 54.58
C GLU A 519 -43.41 -22.70 54.40
N LYS A 520 -43.12 -21.92 55.47
CA LYS A 520 -42.07 -20.89 55.43
C LYS A 520 -40.67 -21.50 55.38
N MET A 521 -40.45 -22.62 56.06
CA MET A 521 -39.17 -23.33 55.99
C MET A 521 -38.91 -23.93 54.60
N GLU A 522 -39.94 -24.43 53.93
CA GLU A 522 -39.81 -24.92 52.56
C GLU A 522 -39.42 -23.80 51.58
N LEU A 523 -40.07 -22.63 51.68
CA LEU A 523 -39.70 -21.44 50.92
C LEU A 523 -38.25 -21.02 51.18
N LEU A 524 -37.78 -21.10 52.42
CA LEU A 524 -36.41 -20.72 52.82
C LEU A 524 -35.35 -21.65 52.20
N PHE A 525 -35.56 -22.98 52.21
CA PHE A 525 -34.69 -23.92 51.51
C PHE A 525 -34.77 -23.82 49.97
N ARG A 526 -35.92 -23.42 49.42
CA ARG A 526 -36.03 -23.08 47.98
C ARG A 526 -35.20 -21.83 47.65
N THR A 527 -35.16 -20.80 48.51
CA THR A 527 -34.28 -19.63 48.30
C THR A 527 -32.79 -19.97 48.47
N GLU A 528 -32.40 -20.85 49.39
CA GLU A 528 -31.00 -21.30 49.50
C GLU A 528 -30.54 -22.02 48.22
N ARG A 529 -31.39 -22.88 47.63
CA ARG A 529 -31.11 -23.49 46.32
C ARG A 529 -31.03 -22.47 45.19
N ALA A 530 -31.81 -21.38 45.23
CA ALA A 530 -31.73 -20.30 44.24
C ALA A 530 -30.44 -19.47 44.37
N ILE A 531 -29.91 -19.27 45.58
CA ILE A 531 -28.58 -18.67 45.80
C ILE A 531 -27.50 -19.56 45.17
N VAL A 532 -27.53 -20.88 45.38
CA VAL A 532 -26.57 -21.81 44.76
C VAL A 532 -26.71 -21.83 43.24
N GLY A 533 -27.94 -21.85 42.70
CA GLY A 533 -28.19 -21.83 41.26
C GLY A 533 -27.70 -20.54 40.57
N SER A 534 -28.01 -19.37 41.14
CA SER A 534 -27.56 -18.08 40.59
C SER A 534 -26.04 -17.89 40.66
N LEU A 535 -25.36 -18.48 41.66
CA LEU A 535 -23.89 -18.57 41.69
C LEU A 535 -23.33 -19.43 40.54
N CYS A 536 -23.98 -20.54 40.19
CA CYS A 536 -23.59 -21.35 39.03
C CYS A 536 -23.86 -20.64 37.70
N GLU A 537 -24.96 -19.89 37.59
CA GLU A 537 -25.30 -19.07 36.42
C GLU A 537 -24.46 -17.79 36.30
N ARG A 538 -23.72 -17.40 37.36
CA ARG A 538 -22.99 -16.13 37.51
C ARG A 538 -23.88 -14.88 37.39
N ASP A 539 -25.16 -15.02 37.72
CA ASP A 539 -26.14 -13.94 37.61
C ASP A 539 -26.19 -13.12 38.90
N ARG A 540 -25.59 -11.93 38.86
CA ARG A 540 -25.47 -11.02 40.01
C ARG A 540 -26.83 -10.51 40.51
N GLU A 541 -27.80 -10.33 39.62
CA GLU A 541 -29.11 -9.76 39.98
C GLU A 541 -30.01 -10.82 40.61
N LYS A 542 -30.10 -12.02 39.99
CA LYS A 542 -30.76 -13.19 40.62
C LYS A 542 -30.14 -13.52 41.98
N LEU A 543 -28.81 -13.42 42.11
CA LEU A 543 -28.12 -13.65 43.38
C LEU A 543 -28.53 -12.61 44.44
N ALA A 544 -28.52 -11.33 44.09
CA ALA A 544 -28.92 -10.25 44.99
C ALA A 544 -30.39 -10.38 45.44
N GLU A 545 -31.29 -10.78 44.53
CA GLU A 545 -32.69 -11.08 44.87
C GLU A 545 -32.82 -12.31 45.77
N ALA A 546 -32.14 -13.41 45.46
CA ALA A 546 -32.22 -14.65 46.22
C ALA A 546 -31.66 -14.51 47.65
N VAL A 547 -30.52 -13.80 47.81
CA VAL A 547 -29.95 -13.44 49.11
C VAL A 547 -30.92 -12.54 49.89
N SER A 548 -31.43 -11.47 49.26
CA SER A 548 -32.34 -10.52 49.93
C SER A 548 -33.75 -11.10 50.18
N ALA A 549 -34.14 -12.20 49.54
CA ALA A 549 -35.31 -13.00 49.87
C ALA A 549 -35.05 -13.92 51.07
N CYS A 550 -33.90 -14.60 51.09
CA CYS A 550 -33.48 -15.46 52.20
C CYS A 550 -33.34 -14.67 53.51
N GLU A 551 -32.66 -13.51 53.49
CA GLU A 551 -32.51 -12.62 54.65
C GLU A 551 -33.86 -12.22 55.28
N ARG A 552 -34.87 -11.87 54.47
CA ARG A 552 -36.21 -11.52 54.97
C ARG A 552 -36.96 -12.71 55.55
N LEU A 553 -36.88 -13.89 54.91
CA LEU A 553 -37.50 -15.11 55.42
C LEU A 553 -36.83 -15.58 56.73
N LEU A 554 -35.53 -15.35 56.89
CA LEU A 554 -34.79 -15.57 58.13
C LEU A 554 -35.29 -14.65 59.25
N GLU A 555 -35.41 -13.35 58.99
CA GLU A 555 -35.87 -12.38 60.01
C GLU A 555 -37.32 -12.67 60.45
N GLU A 556 -38.22 -12.97 59.50
CA GLU A 556 -39.60 -13.38 59.81
C GLU A 556 -39.67 -14.68 60.63
N THR A 557 -38.90 -15.71 60.26
CA THR A 557 -38.93 -17.00 60.98
C THR A 557 -38.33 -16.90 62.37
N GLN A 558 -37.23 -16.15 62.55
CA GLN A 558 -36.65 -15.87 63.87
C GLN A 558 -37.63 -15.10 64.77
N SER A 559 -38.34 -14.10 64.24
CA SER A 559 -39.36 -13.34 64.97
C SER A 559 -40.52 -14.23 65.45
N CYS A 560 -41.05 -15.09 64.57
CA CYS A 560 -42.08 -16.08 64.93
C CYS A 560 -41.60 -17.02 66.05
N ILE A 561 -40.41 -17.62 65.91
CA ILE A 561 -39.82 -18.53 66.91
C ILE A 561 -39.58 -17.81 68.25
N GLY A 562 -39.19 -16.53 68.22
CA GLY A 562 -39.01 -15.70 69.41
C GLY A 562 -40.29 -15.54 70.23
N SER A 563 -41.40 -15.18 69.57
CA SER A 563 -42.71 -15.03 70.24
C SER A 563 -43.21 -16.36 70.84
N LEU A 564 -43.02 -17.47 70.13
CA LEU A 564 -43.45 -18.79 70.58
C LEU A 564 -42.57 -19.36 71.70
N LYS A 565 -41.26 -19.08 71.73
CA LYS A 565 -40.40 -19.40 72.88
C LYS A 565 -40.76 -18.61 74.14
N ALA A 566 -41.40 -17.45 74.02
CA ALA A 566 -41.98 -16.74 75.16
C ALA A 566 -43.31 -17.40 75.63
N GLY A 567 -44.22 -17.71 74.69
CA GLY A 567 -45.50 -18.39 75.00
C GLY A 567 -45.31 -19.79 75.59
N LEU A 568 -44.38 -20.58 75.07
CA LEU A 568 -44.02 -21.90 75.60
C LEU A 568 -43.53 -21.84 77.05
N ARG A 569 -42.75 -20.82 77.43
CA ARG A 569 -42.31 -20.63 78.83
C ARG A 569 -43.47 -20.29 79.75
N GLN A 570 -44.37 -19.39 79.34
CA GLN A 570 -45.57 -19.08 80.11
C GLN A 570 -46.49 -20.30 80.29
N ALA A 571 -46.66 -21.11 79.24
CA ALA A 571 -47.42 -22.36 79.30
C ALA A 571 -46.73 -23.42 80.18
N GLU A 572 -45.41 -23.59 80.07
CA GLU A 572 -44.64 -24.48 80.95
C GLU A 572 -44.74 -24.06 82.41
N ASP A 573 -44.64 -22.78 82.75
CA ASP A 573 -44.64 -22.32 84.13
C ASP A 573 -46.05 -22.45 84.76
N ALA A 574 -47.12 -22.18 83.99
CA ALA A 574 -48.49 -22.51 84.40
C ALA A 574 -48.71 -24.02 84.58
N LEU A 575 -48.12 -24.86 83.73
CA LEU A 575 -48.13 -26.33 83.88
C LEU A 575 -47.29 -26.82 85.05
N LYS A 576 -46.16 -26.16 85.38
CA LYS A 576 -45.33 -26.48 86.56
C LYS A 576 -46.05 -26.09 87.85
N GLU A 577 -46.71 -24.94 87.94
CA GLU A 577 -47.54 -24.59 89.10
C GLU A 577 -48.67 -25.61 89.32
N THR A 578 -49.46 -25.88 88.28
CA THR A 578 -50.60 -26.81 88.37
C THR A 578 -50.17 -28.25 88.64
N THR A 579 -49.06 -28.72 88.06
CA THR A 579 -48.48 -30.05 88.36
C THR A 579 -47.84 -30.09 89.75
N GLY A 580 -47.28 -28.98 90.24
CA GLY A 580 -46.77 -28.86 91.61
C GLY A 580 -47.89 -28.99 92.65
N LEU A 581 -49.02 -28.29 92.43
CA LEU A 581 -50.24 -28.47 93.21
C LEU A 581 -50.71 -29.94 93.16
N PHE A 582 -50.78 -30.53 91.96
CA PHE A 582 -51.17 -31.92 91.76
C PHE A 582 -50.31 -32.92 92.55
N MET A 583 -48.99 -32.77 92.51
CA MET A 583 -48.04 -33.64 93.24
C MET A 583 -48.09 -33.44 94.76
N SER A 584 -48.40 -32.22 95.24
CA SER A 584 -48.63 -32.00 96.67
C SER A 584 -49.85 -32.77 97.17
N VAL A 585 -50.93 -32.78 96.39
CA VAL A 585 -52.19 -33.49 96.69
C VAL A 585 -51.99 -35.02 96.64
N VAL A 586 -51.22 -35.54 95.67
CA VAL A 586 -50.86 -36.97 95.59
C VAL A 586 -50.14 -37.49 96.85
N SER A 587 -49.39 -36.64 97.56
CA SER A 587 -48.64 -37.05 98.77
C SER A 587 -49.51 -37.38 99.99
N SER A 588 -50.79 -36.95 99.98
CA SER A 588 -51.65 -36.95 101.17
C SER A 588 -52.67 -38.10 101.26
N GLY A 589 -52.80 -38.94 100.22
CA GLY A 589 -53.64 -40.13 100.28
C GLY A 589 -55.15 -39.86 100.29
N ILE A 590 -55.64 -39.31 99.18
CA ILE A 590 -57.07 -39.20 98.82
C ILE A 590 -57.79 -40.56 99.03
N ASP A 591 -59.00 -40.61 99.65
CA ASP A 591 -60.03 -41.78 99.81
C ASP A 591 -62.46 -42.25 98.02
N GLY A 592 -63.78 -42.58 98.33
CA GLY A 592 -64.81 -43.15 97.42
C GLY A 592 -65.66 -42.17 96.59
N SER A 593 -65.31 -40.87 96.50
CA SER A 593 -66.30 -39.80 96.28
C SER A 593 -66.06 -38.79 95.15
N VAL A 594 -64.82 -38.61 94.63
CA VAL A 594 -64.51 -37.46 93.73
C VAL A 594 -64.14 -37.82 92.28
N ALA A 595 -64.55 -39.01 91.82
CA ALA A 595 -64.23 -39.48 90.47
C ALA A 595 -64.75 -38.55 89.33
N SER A 596 -65.87 -37.85 89.52
CA SER A 596 -66.48 -36.98 88.50
C SER A 596 -65.76 -35.64 88.33
N ALA A 597 -65.51 -34.91 89.41
CA ALA A 597 -64.81 -33.62 89.35
C ALA A 597 -63.37 -33.77 88.84
N TYR A 598 -62.71 -34.85 89.26
CA TYR A 598 -61.40 -35.24 88.74
C TYR A 598 -61.45 -35.55 87.24
N ALA A 599 -62.46 -36.27 86.75
CA ALA A 599 -62.62 -36.56 85.33
C ALA A 599 -62.93 -35.30 84.48
N GLU A 600 -63.73 -34.35 84.99
CA GLU A 600 -63.97 -33.08 84.29
C GLU A 600 -62.75 -32.16 84.28
N ALA A 601 -62.03 -32.03 85.40
CA ALA A 601 -60.80 -31.25 85.44
C ALA A 601 -59.71 -31.88 84.55
N TRP A 602 -59.62 -33.22 84.52
CA TRP A 602 -58.76 -33.93 83.57
C TRP A 602 -59.17 -33.67 82.12
N ARG A 603 -60.48 -33.71 81.80
CA ARG A 603 -60.97 -33.37 80.46
C ARG A 603 -60.62 -31.94 80.06
N LEU A 604 -60.72 -30.96 80.98
CA LEU A 604 -60.32 -29.57 80.70
C LEU A 604 -58.80 -29.43 80.46
N LEU A 605 -57.96 -30.19 81.19
CA LEU A 605 -56.53 -30.30 80.91
C LEU A 605 -56.23 -31.00 79.58
N GLU A 606 -56.99 -32.03 79.20
CA GLU A 606 -56.87 -32.70 77.90
C GLU A 606 -57.29 -31.76 76.76
N GLN A 607 -58.34 -30.95 76.95
CA GLN A 607 -58.75 -29.90 76.01
C GLN A 607 -57.73 -28.75 75.93
N ALA A 608 -57.10 -28.35 77.04
CA ALA A 608 -56.02 -27.36 77.05
C ALA A 608 -54.81 -27.86 76.23
N ARG A 609 -54.42 -29.12 76.44
CA ARG A 609 -53.35 -29.78 75.68
C ARG A 609 -53.70 -29.97 74.21
N SER A 610 -54.95 -30.31 73.91
CA SER A 610 -55.46 -30.43 72.54
C SER A 610 -55.41 -29.07 71.81
N SER A 611 -55.89 -27.99 72.44
CA SER A 611 -55.84 -26.63 71.88
C SER A 611 -54.40 -26.17 71.63
N PHE A 612 -53.50 -26.44 72.58
CA PHE A 612 -52.07 -26.15 72.46
C PHE A 612 -51.41 -26.93 71.30
N ALA A 613 -51.76 -28.20 71.13
CA ALA A 613 -51.30 -29.03 70.00
C ALA A 613 -51.86 -28.58 68.63
N HIS A 614 -52.91 -27.74 68.60
CA HIS A 614 -53.45 -27.11 67.41
C HIS A 614 -53.05 -25.61 67.29
N GLY A 615 -52.13 -25.13 68.13
CA GLY A 615 -51.52 -23.80 68.02
C GLY A 615 -52.29 -22.63 68.64
N ASP A 616 -53.53 -22.81 69.13
CA ASP A 616 -54.28 -21.75 69.81
C ASP A 616 -53.88 -21.65 71.30
N VAL A 617 -52.83 -20.85 71.54
CA VAL A 617 -52.30 -20.55 72.86
C VAL A 617 -53.36 -19.89 73.77
N SER A 618 -54.32 -19.16 73.20
CA SER A 618 -55.29 -18.37 73.98
C SER A 618 -56.39 -19.23 74.62
N SER A 619 -56.96 -20.20 73.90
CA SER A 619 -57.95 -21.12 74.46
C SER A 619 -57.30 -22.19 75.35
N ALA A 620 -56.04 -22.56 75.08
CA ALA A 620 -55.25 -23.44 75.95
C ALA A 620 -55.07 -22.86 77.36
N LEU A 621 -54.70 -21.58 77.47
CA LEU A 621 -54.46 -20.90 78.75
C LEU A 621 -55.73 -20.82 79.61
N ASN A 622 -56.83 -20.33 79.01
CA ASN A 622 -58.15 -20.26 79.67
C ASN A 622 -58.64 -21.64 80.15
N SER A 623 -58.39 -22.71 79.38
CA SER A 623 -58.78 -24.07 79.74
C SER A 623 -57.97 -24.65 80.90
N ALA A 624 -56.69 -24.28 81.01
CA ALA A 624 -55.82 -24.70 82.11
C ALA A 624 -56.21 -24.03 83.45
N GLU A 625 -56.57 -22.74 83.44
CA GLU A 625 -57.06 -22.05 84.64
C GLU A 625 -58.43 -22.56 85.12
N ALA A 626 -59.32 -22.90 84.17
CA ALA A 626 -60.59 -23.56 84.49
C ALA A 626 -60.39 -24.95 85.15
N ALA A 627 -59.37 -25.72 84.74
CA ALA A 627 -59.03 -26.98 85.40
C ALA A 627 -58.44 -26.76 86.81
N ARG A 628 -57.57 -25.76 86.97
CA ARG A 628 -56.93 -25.39 88.25
C ARG A 628 -57.95 -25.08 89.35
N THR A 629 -59.00 -24.32 89.02
CA THR A 629 -60.05 -23.94 89.98
C THR A 629 -60.91 -25.13 90.44
N LYS A 630 -61.29 -26.04 89.54
CA LYS A 630 -62.04 -27.26 89.92
C LYS A 630 -61.23 -28.21 90.81
N LEU A 631 -59.94 -28.39 90.54
CA LEU A 631 -59.07 -29.29 91.33
C LEU A 631 -58.95 -28.89 92.81
N GLN A 632 -59.08 -27.60 93.14
CA GLN A 632 -58.97 -27.12 94.52
C GLN A 632 -60.26 -27.29 95.35
N ALA A 633 -61.42 -27.45 94.71
CA ALA A 633 -62.71 -27.34 95.40
C ALA A 633 -63.20 -28.68 95.99
N GLU A 634 -62.96 -29.80 95.31
CA GLU A 634 -63.72 -31.04 95.56
C GLU A 634 -62.83 -32.26 95.89
N VAL A 635 -61.55 -32.29 95.51
CA VAL A 635 -60.77 -33.53 95.21
C VAL A 635 -59.93 -34.09 96.37
N VAL A 636 -60.41 -34.05 97.61
CA VAL A 636 -59.64 -34.52 98.79
C VAL A 636 -59.85 -36.01 99.12
N GLU A 637 -60.85 -36.69 98.52
CA GLU A 637 -61.30 -38.02 98.97
C GLU A 637 -61.34 -39.15 97.87
N PRO A 638 -61.18 -40.43 98.30
CA PRO A 638 -60.23 -42.02 97.55
C PRO A 638 -59.92 -42.45 96.11
N GLN A 639 -59.39 -43.69 96.12
CA GLN A 639 -58.37 -44.23 95.22
C GLN A 639 -58.87 -45.34 94.28
N GLN A 640 -58.26 -45.34 93.10
CA GLN A 640 -57.62 -46.48 92.43
C GLN A 640 -58.03 -47.93 92.79
N SER A 641 -58.33 -48.71 91.74
CA SER A 641 -57.40 -49.78 91.32
C SER A 641 -57.62 -50.13 89.83
N GLY A 642 -56.58 -50.56 89.10
CA GLY A 642 -56.75 -50.93 87.67
C GLY A 642 -55.55 -50.82 86.72
N ARG A 643 -54.30 -50.95 87.17
CA ARG A 643 -53.09 -50.82 86.30
C ARG A 643 -52.07 -51.98 86.48
N ALA A 644 -52.50 -53.23 86.30
CA ALA A 644 -51.66 -54.42 86.52
C ALA A 644 -51.60 -55.44 85.35
N LYS A 645 -52.12 -55.09 84.16
CA LYS A 645 -52.08 -55.95 82.94
C LYS A 645 -51.68 -55.21 81.65
N TRP A 646 -51.16 -53.99 81.77
CA TRP A 646 -50.73 -53.16 80.62
C TRP A 646 -49.23 -52.87 80.59
N SER A 647 -48.50 -53.18 81.67
CA SER A 647 -47.06 -52.94 81.80
C SER A 647 -46.18 -53.83 80.91
N GLU A 648 -46.66 -55.02 80.52
CA GLU A 648 -45.84 -56.02 79.82
C GLU A 648 -45.83 -55.84 78.28
N LEU A 649 -46.82 -55.16 77.70
CA LEU A 649 -46.96 -54.98 76.24
C LEU A 649 -46.33 -53.67 75.71
N ILE A 650 -46.04 -52.71 76.60
CA ILE A 650 -45.49 -51.38 76.24
C ILE A 650 -44.01 -51.39 75.77
N PRO A 651 -43.08 -52.22 76.33
CA PRO A 651 -41.64 -52.07 76.05
C PRO A 651 -41.22 -52.25 74.58
N HIS A 652 -41.93 -53.06 73.80
CA HIS A 652 -41.58 -53.37 72.41
C HIS A 652 -41.90 -52.23 71.42
N PRO A 653 -43.14 -51.69 71.36
CA PRO A 653 -43.43 -50.53 70.52
C PRO A 653 -42.68 -49.26 70.96
N VAL A 654 -42.35 -49.12 72.25
CA VAL A 654 -41.49 -48.00 72.73
C VAL A 654 -40.05 -48.11 72.22
N ARG A 655 -39.50 -49.32 72.03
CA ARG A 655 -38.24 -49.49 71.29
C ARG A 655 -38.41 -49.16 69.82
N LEU A 656 -39.48 -49.66 69.19
CA LEU A 656 -39.77 -49.42 67.79
C LEU A 656 -39.83 -47.93 67.44
N LEU A 657 -40.55 -47.14 68.24
CA LEU A 657 -40.63 -45.68 68.07
C LEU A 657 -39.27 -44.98 68.23
N ARG A 658 -38.34 -45.55 68.99
CA ARG A 658 -36.96 -45.06 69.12
C ARG A 658 -36.09 -45.46 67.92
N ASP A 659 -36.36 -46.62 67.32
CA ASP A 659 -35.70 -47.05 66.09
C ASP A 659 -36.25 -46.28 64.86
N VAL A 660 -37.52 -45.84 64.90
CA VAL A 660 -38.09 -44.83 63.99
C VAL A 660 -37.36 -43.50 64.13
N ASP A 661 -37.27 -42.96 65.34
CA ASP A 661 -36.58 -41.69 65.65
C ASP A 661 -35.11 -41.70 65.17
N ALA A 662 -34.40 -42.81 65.38
CA ALA A 662 -33.04 -43.01 64.89
C ALA A 662 -32.93 -43.18 63.35
N THR A 663 -33.96 -43.71 62.69
CA THR A 663 -33.94 -43.94 61.23
C THR A 663 -34.43 -42.72 60.44
N CYS A 664 -35.35 -41.92 60.99
CA CYS A 664 -35.90 -40.68 60.41
C CYS A 664 -34.92 -39.49 60.49
N SER A 665 -33.65 -39.74 60.20
CA SER A 665 -32.57 -38.75 60.18
C SER A 665 -32.73 -37.71 59.06
N ARG A 666 -31.99 -36.60 59.16
CA ARG A 666 -31.89 -35.54 58.14
C ARG A 666 -31.59 -36.10 56.74
N ASP A 667 -30.76 -37.13 56.63
CA ASP A 667 -30.42 -37.77 55.36
C ASP A 667 -31.58 -38.58 54.79
N ALA A 668 -32.35 -39.30 55.62
CA ALA A 668 -33.49 -40.09 55.14
C ALA A 668 -34.57 -39.20 54.48
N PHE A 669 -34.81 -38.02 55.04
CA PHE A 669 -35.68 -36.99 54.43
C PHE A 669 -35.08 -36.36 53.15
N HIS A 670 -33.76 -36.33 53.01
CA HIS A 670 -33.10 -35.81 51.81
C HIS A 670 -33.20 -36.79 50.64
N TYR A 671 -33.04 -38.09 50.91
CA TYR A 671 -32.97 -39.14 49.89
C TYR A 671 -34.33 -39.75 49.53
N CYS A 672 -35.23 -39.98 50.50
CA CYS A 672 -36.47 -40.75 50.28
C CYS A 672 -37.68 -40.19 51.06
N PRO A 673 -38.11 -38.93 50.82
CA PRO A 673 -39.18 -38.29 51.59
C PRO A 673 -40.51 -39.07 51.57
N ASP A 674 -40.92 -39.61 50.43
CA ASP A 674 -42.19 -40.34 50.29
C ASP A 674 -42.23 -41.63 51.14
N ALA A 675 -41.10 -42.33 51.28
CA ALA A 675 -40.99 -43.51 52.12
C ALA A 675 -41.07 -43.15 53.61
N VAL A 676 -40.49 -42.02 54.02
CA VAL A 676 -40.64 -41.48 55.38
C VAL A 676 -42.09 -41.02 55.64
N HIS A 677 -42.80 -40.51 54.63
CA HIS A 677 -44.22 -40.20 54.72
C HIS A 677 -45.11 -41.46 54.86
N ALA A 678 -44.80 -42.56 54.15
CA ALA A 678 -45.48 -43.85 54.34
C ALA A 678 -45.25 -44.41 55.74
N LEU A 679 -44.00 -44.42 56.21
CA LEU A 679 -43.62 -44.83 57.57
C LEU A 679 -44.37 -44.04 58.65
N ARG A 680 -44.54 -42.71 58.47
CA ARG A 680 -45.33 -41.86 59.38
C ARG A 680 -46.77 -42.36 59.54
N GLY A 681 -47.41 -42.83 58.47
CA GLY A 681 -48.77 -43.38 58.50
C GLY A 681 -48.89 -44.61 59.40
N HIS A 682 -48.00 -45.58 59.22
CA HIS A 682 -47.98 -46.79 60.05
C HIS A 682 -47.55 -46.52 61.50
N VAL A 683 -46.75 -45.49 61.73
CA VAL A 683 -46.42 -45.00 63.08
C VAL A 683 -47.65 -44.36 63.76
N THR A 684 -48.52 -43.65 63.02
CA THR A 684 -49.82 -43.22 63.58
C THR A 684 -50.76 -44.40 63.87
N ASP A 685 -50.85 -45.41 62.98
CA ASP A 685 -51.63 -46.63 63.25
C ASP A 685 -51.16 -47.36 64.53
N LEU A 686 -49.84 -47.42 64.76
CA LEU A 686 -49.22 -48.01 65.95
C LEU A 686 -49.61 -47.25 67.24
N LEU A 687 -49.62 -45.91 67.19
CA LEU A 687 -50.00 -45.06 68.32
C LEU A 687 -51.50 -45.18 68.63
N ASP A 688 -52.35 -45.27 67.59
CA ASP A 688 -53.79 -45.51 67.78
C ASP A 688 -54.08 -46.91 68.32
N ALA A 689 -53.35 -47.95 67.87
CA ALA A 689 -53.47 -49.29 68.42
C ALA A 689 -53.06 -49.37 69.90
N LEU A 690 -52.01 -48.64 70.30
CA LEU A 690 -51.62 -48.44 71.71
C LEU A 690 -52.73 -47.76 72.52
N GLY A 691 -53.36 -46.71 71.97
CA GLY A 691 -54.47 -45.99 72.60
C GLY A 691 -55.74 -46.84 72.77
N MET A 692 -56.12 -47.59 71.73
CA MET A 692 -57.31 -48.46 71.71
C MET A 692 -57.17 -49.74 72.53
N ARG A 693 -55.96 -50.06 73.02
CA ARG A 693 -55.68 -51.23 73.89
C ARG A 693 -56.00 -52.59 73.25
N ASP A 694 -55.89 -52.68 71.93
CA ASP A 694 -56.10 -53.91 71.16
C ASP A 694 -54.75 -54.62 70.93
N SER A 695 -54.55 -55.78 71.56
CA SER A 695 -53.28 -56.52 71.48
C SER A 695 -53.04 -57.18 70.12
N GLN A 696 -54.09 -57.57 69.38
CA GLN A 696 -53.92 -58.18 68.06
C GLN A 696 -53.57 -57.12 67.02
N ARG A 697 -54.27 -55.98 67.07
CA ARG A 697 -54.02 -54.83 66.19
C ARG A 697 -52.66 -54.19 66.46
N LEU A 698 -52.26 -54.06 67.73
CA LEU A 698 -50.93 -53.60 68.10
C LEU A 698 -49.82 -54.48 67.52
N GLN A 699 -49.96 -55.80 67.58
CA GLN A 699 -48.98 -56.75 67.01
C GLN A 699 -48.85 -56.60 65.48
N ALA A 700 -49.97 -56.38 64.79
CA ALA A 700 -49.99 -56.12 63.35
C ALA A 700 -49.30 -54.79 63.00
N CYS A 701 -49.60 -53.70 63.70
CA CYS A 701 -48.98 -52.39 63.50
C CYS A 701 -47.47 -52.41 63.79
N ILE A 702 -47.01 -53.14 64.82
CA ILE A 702 -45.58 -53.37 65.10
C ILE A 702 -44.91 -54.02 63.87
N THR A 703 -45.53 -55.06 63.31
CA THR A 703 -44.98 -55.80 62.17
C THR A 703 -44.92 -54.94 60.90
N ALA A 704 -45.94 -54.10 60.67
CA ALA A 704 -45.97 -53.15 59.55
C ALA A 704 -44.88 -52.06 59.67
N VAL A 705 -44.73 -51.45 60.86
CA VAL A 705 -43.67 -50.45 61.10
C VAL A 705 -42.28 -51.08 61.01
N GLU A 706 -42.09 -52.34 61.46
CA GLU A 706 -40.82 -53.05 61.25
C GLU A 706 -40.49 -53.31 59.77
N GLN A 707 -41.51 -53.57 58.94
CA GLN A 707 -41.34 -53.81 57.52
C GLN A 707 -41.00 -52.51 56.78
N GLU A 708 -41.72 -51.42 57.05
CA GLU A 708 -41.43 -50.12 56.42
C GLU A 708 -40.17 -49.44 56.96
N LEU A 709 -39.75 -49.71 58.20
CA LEU A 709 -38.42 -49.27 58.67
C LEU A 709 -37.28 -49.89 57.88
N ARG A 710 -37.46 -51.12 57.37
CA ARG A 710 -36.49 -51.79 56.51
C ARG A 710 -36.59 -51.24 55.08
N SER A 711 -37.79 -51.07 54.53
CA SER A 711 -37.99 -50.48 53.20
C SER A 711 -37.35 -49.08 53.09
N VAL A 712 -37.56 -48.21 54.09
CA VAL A 712 -36.95 -46.86 54.16
C VAL A 712 -35.42 -46.94 54.23
N ARG A 713 -34.86 -47.88 55.01
CA ARG A 713 -33.41 -48.03 55.15
C ARG A 713 -32.77 -48.53 53.85
N ASP A 714 -33.34 -49.58 53.26
CA ASP A 714 -32.89 -50.15 52.00
C ASP A 714 -32.99 -49.12 50.86
N ALA A 715 -34.06 -48.31 50.83
CA ALA A 715 -34.24 -47.23 49.85
C ALA A 715 -33.23 -46.09 50.02
N VAL A 716 -32.92 -45.67 51.25
CA VAL A 716 -31.91 -44.63 51.53
C VAL A 716 -30.50 -45.13 51.21
N GLU A 717 -30.18 -46.39 51.46
CA GLU A 717 -28.90 -47.00 51.04
C GLU A 717 -28.80 -47.11 49.51
N ALA A 718 -29.88 -47.49 48.82
CA ALA A 718 -29.94 -47.50 47.35
C ALA A 718 -29.79 -46.09 46.75
N ALA A 719 -30.48 -45.09 47.29
CA ALA A 719 -30.41 -43.71 46.82
C ALA A 719 -29.02 -43.08 47.04
N ARG A 720 -28.37 -43.38 48.18
CA ARG A 720 -26.95 -43.02 48.41
C ARG A 720 -26.02 -43.70 47.41
N ALA A 721 -26.22 -44.98 47.10
CA ALA A 721 -25.41 -45.68 46.09
C ALA A 721 -25.60 -45.11 44.68
N GLU A 722 -26.82 -44.68 44.33
CA GLU A 722 -27.15 -44.03 43.07
C GLU A 722 -26.48 -42.64 42.95
N ARG A 723 -26.56 -41.82 44.01
CA ARG A 723 -25.88 -40.51 44.08
C ARG A 723 -24.36 -40.64 44.06
N TYR A 724 -23.82 -41.57 44.83
CA TYR A 724 -22.39 -41.89 44.83
C TYR A 724 -21.91 -42.27 43.44
N ARG A 725 -22.66 -43.11 42.70
CA ARG A 725 -22.33 -43.48 41.31
C ARG A 725 -22.27 -42.23 40.40
N SER A 726 -23.31 -41.40 40.44
CA SER A 726 -23.37 -40.17 39.62
C SER A 726 -22.26 -39.17 39.95
N ILE A 727 -21.82 -39.09 41.21
CA ILE A 727 -20.66 -38.27 41.61
C ILE A 727 -19.36 -38.90 41.09
N THR A 728 -19.19 -40.23 41.17
CA THR A 728 -17.99 -40.90 40.59
C THR A 728 -17.91 -40.77 39.08
N GLU A 729 -19.05 -40.80 38.37
CA GLU A 729 -19.12 -40.61 36.92
C GLU A 729 -18.72 -39.17 36.53
N GLN A 730 -19.31 -38.16 37.17
CA GLN A 730 -18.93 -36.75 36.94
C GLN A 730 -17.48 -36.45 37.34
N LEU A 731 -16.96 -37.11 38.37
CA LEU A 731 -15.55 -36.98 38.78
C LEU A 731 -14.60 -37.57 37.71
N ALA A 732 -14.98 -38.70 37.09
CA ALA A 732 -14.24 -39.27 35.97
C ALA A 732 -14.27 -38.34 34.74
N GLU A 733 -15.44 -37.83 34.36
CA GLU A 733 -15.59 -36.85 33.25
C GLU A 733 -14.67 -35.63 33.44
N VAL A 734 -14.70 -35.02 34.63
CA VAL A 734 -13.87 -33.83 34.90
C VAL A 734 -12.39 -34.21 34.96
N SER A 735 -12.03 -35.37 35.52
CA SER A 735 -10.63 -35.82 35.56
C SER A 735 -10.06 -36.13 34.16
N GLU A 736 -10.86 -36.71 33.26
CA GLU A 736 -10.48 -36.94 31.85
C GLU A 736 -10.34 -35.61 31.10
N ALA A 737 -11.24 -34.65 31.36
CA ALA A 737 -11.13 -33.30 30.81
C ALA A 737 -9.87 -32.56 31.30
N VAL A 738 -9.48 -32.72 32.58
CA VAL A 738 -8.23 -32.13 33.12
C VAL A 738 -7.01 -32.77 32.50
N GLN A 739 -6.97 -34.10 32.39
CA GLN A 739 -5.86 -34.80 31.73
C GLN A 739 -5.76 -34.37 30.25
N THR A 740 -6.89 -34.29 29.54
CA THR A 740 -6.97 -33.81 28.16
C THR A 740 -6.50 -32.36 28.03
N ALA A 741 -6.84 -31.49 28.99
CA ALA A 741 -6.35 -30.12 29.02
C ALA A 741 -4.83 -30.05 29.26
N VAL A 742 -4.28 -30.86 30.18
CA VAL A 742 -2.83 -30.96 30.45
C VAL A 742 -2.08 -31.51 29.23
N GLU A 743 -2.59 -32.54 28.57
CA GLU A 743 -1.97 -33.13 27.37
C GLU A 743 -1.98 -32.18 26.16
N ARG A 744 -2.98 -31.28 26.07
CA ARG A 744 -3.07 -30.26 25.02
C ARG A 744 -2.32 -28.96 25.35
N CYS A 745 -2.17 -28.60 26.62
CA CYS A 745 -1.50 -27.37 27.06
C CYS A 745 0.02 -27.56 27.11
N SER A 746 0.66 -27.58 25.94
CA SER A 746 2.11 -27.74 25.81
C SER A 746 2.91 -26.53 26.33
N GLY A 747 3.20 -26.53 27.63
CA GLY A 747 4.39 -25.92 28.21
C GLY A 747 4.28 -24.52 28.84
N SER A 748 3.18 -23.78 28.64
CA SER A 748 3.06 -22.40 29.17
C SER A 748 1.68 -21.96 29.69
N TYR A 749 0.59 -22.65 29.34
CA TYR A 749 -0.76 -22.14 29.60
C TYR A 749 -1.26 -22.43 31.03
N ALA A 750 -1.34 -21.37 31.84
CA ALA A 750 -2.03 -21.30 33.14
C ALA A 750 -1.78 -22.49 34.11
N PRO A 751 -0.51 -22.83 34.43
CA PRO A 751 -0.18 -23.97 35.29
C PRO A 751 -0.89 -23.91 36.66
N ASP A 752 -0.90 -22.75 37.31
CA ASP A 752 -1.55 -22.51 38.61
C ASP A 752 -3.04 -22.87 38.62
N MET A 753 -3.74 -22.72 37.48
CA MET A 753 -5.18 -23.03 37.35
C MET A 753 -5.42 -24.53 37.13
N LEU A 754 -4.50 -25.21 36.45
CA LEU A 754 -4.52 -26.67 36.29
C LEU A 754 -4.11 -27.39 37.58
N GLU A 755 -3.05 -26.94 38.25
CA GLU A 755 -2.69 -27.39 39.61
C GLU A 755 -3.84 -27.10 40.58
N GLY A 756 -4.40 -25.90 40.51
CA GLY A 756 -5.57 -25.50 41.28
C GLY A 756 -6.83 -26.31 40.98
N ALA A 757 -6.96 -26.97 39.82
CA ALA A 757 -8.04 -27.92 39.54
C ALA A 757 -7.70 -29.32 40.06
N TYR A 758 -6.47 -29.78 39.84
CA TYR A 758 -5.95 -31.07 40.28
C TYR A 758 -6.00 -31.25 41.81
N LEU A 759 -5.74 -30.17 42.56
CA LEU A 759 -5.84 -30.16 44.03
C LEU A 759 -7.28 -30.35 44.54
N GLU A 760 -8.29 -29.76 43.89
CA GLU A 760 -9.70 -30.00 44.27
C GLU A 760 -10.12 -31.43 43.90
N LEU A 761 -9.73 -31.92 42.73
CA LEU A 761 -10.02 -33.28 42.30
C LEU A 761 -9.39 -34.33 43.22
N SER A 762 -8.17 -34.07 43.71
CA SER A 762 -7.52 -34.89 44.73
C SER A 762 -8.34 -34.93 46.03
N ARG A 763 -8.81 -33.78 46.53
CA ARG A 763 -9.69 -33.71 47.72
C ARG A 763 -11.01 -34.46 47.51
N ILE A 764 -11.63 -34.34 46.34
CA ILE A 764 -12.87 -35.05 46.01
C ILE A 764 -12.60 -36.57 45.97
N GLN A 765 -11.49 -37.01 45.35
CA GLN A 765 -11.09 -38.42 45.32
C GLN A 765 -10.85 -39.00 46.73
N GLU A 766 -10.19 -38.27 47.64
CA GLU A 766 -10.00 -38.70 49.04
C GLU A 766 -11.33 -38.93 49.77
N HIS A 767 -12.32 -38.04 49.59
CA HIS A 767 -13.63 -38.17 50.24
C HIS A 767 -14.52 -39.24 49.58
N VAL A 768 -14.44 -39.39 48.26
CA VAL A 768 -15.13 -40.45 47.52
C VAL A 768 -14.57 -41.83 47.87
N ALA A 769 -13.26 -41.96 48.14
CA ALA A 769 -12.64 -43.22 48.55
C ALA A 769 -13.20 -43.82 49.87
N ALA A 770 -13.93 -43.04 50.67
CA ALA A 770 -14.64 -43.52 51.86
C ALA A 770 -15.91 -44.36 51.55
N GLY A 771 -16.38 -44.35 50.30
CA GLY A 771 -17.49 -45.18 49.81
C GLY A 771 -18.91 -44.64 50.12
N PRO A 772 -19.95 -45.28 49.57
CA PRO A 772 -21.33 -44.73 49.57
C PRO A 772 -21.97 -44.61 50.96
N GLN A 773 -21.47 -45.33 51.97
CA GLN A 773 -21.97 -45.25 53.34
C GLN A 773 -21.51 -43.98 54.08
N ALA A 774 -20.48 -43.28 53.57
CA ALA A 774 -20.02 -41.99 54.12
C ALA A 774 -20.81 -40.77 53.56
N LEU A 775 -21.66 -40.97 52.54
CA LEU A 775 -22.37 -39.89 51.85
C LEU A 775 -23.53 -39.37 52.71
N THR A 776 -23.25 -38.30 53.47
CA THR A 776 -24.27 -37.46 54.13
C THR A 776 -24.73 -36.35 53.20
N ALA A 777 -25.94 -35.82 53.39
CA ALA A 777 -26.46 -34.73 52.56
C ALA A 777 -25.60 -33.44 52.63
N THR A 778 -24.87 -33.26 53.73
CA THR A 778 -23.86 -32.20 53.88
C THR A 778 -22.59 -32.44 53.08
N LEU A 779 -22.14 -33.70 52.96
CA LEU A 779 -20.97 -34.06 52.16
C LEU A 779 -21.29 -34.00 50.66
N GLU A 780 -22.45 -34.50 50.25
CA GLU A 780 -22.93 -34.41 48.86
C GLU A 780 -22.99 -32.96 48.36
N ALA A 781 -23.53 -32.03 49.15
CA ALA A 781 -23.56 -30.60 48.82
C ALA A 781 -22.16 -29.95 48.75
N GLY A 782 -21.18 -30.49 49.48
CA GLY A 782 -19.77 -30.08 49.38
C GLY A 782 -19.13 -30.60 48.09
N LEU A 783 -19.15 -31.92 47.87
CA LEU A 783 -18.55 -32.55 46.70
C LEU A 783 -19.11 -32.01 45.37
N MET A 784 -20.42 -31.75 45.29
CA MET A 784 -21.03 -31.12 44.12
C MET A 784 -20.58 -29.67 43.89
N ARG A 785 -20.30 -28.91 44.95
CA ARG A 785 -19.72 -27.56 44.85
C ARG A 785 -18.28 -27.62 44.36
N ASP A 786 -17.47 -28.49 44.94
CA ASP A 786 -16.04 -28.60 44.63
C ASP A 786 -15.83 -29.14 43.20
N LEU A 787 -16.70 -30.06 42.75
CA LEU A 787 -16.74 -30.56 41.38
C LEU A 787 -17.17 -29.47 40.39
N ALA A 788 -18.14 -28.61 40.75
CA ALA A 788 -18.50 -27.44 39.93
C ALA A 788 -17.33 -26.43 39.84
N VAL A 789 -16.62 -26.18 40.95
CA VAL A 789 -15.41 -25.35 40.96
C VAL A 789 -14.34 -25.93 40.03
N ALA A 790 -14.03 -27.22 40.14
CA ALA A 790 -13.09 -27.90 39.26
C ALA A 790 -13.50 -27.77 37.78
N ARG A 791 -14.77 -28.04 37.45
CA ARG A 791 -15.31 -27.92 36.08
C ARG A 791 -15.19 -26.49 35.53
N THR A 792 -15.40 -25.47 36.36
CA THR A 792 -15.22 -24.06 35.92
C THR A 792 -13.75 -23.67 35.71
N LYS A 793 -12.82 -24.17 36.52
CA LYS A 793 -11.36 -23.96 36.31
C LYS A 793 -10.91 -24.59 34.99
N VAL A 794 -11.34 -25.81 34.70
CA VAL A 794 -11.04 -26.52 33.44
C VAL A 794 -11.59 -25.76 32.23
N TRP A 795 -12.87 -25.34 32.27
CA TRP A 795 -13.47 -24.55 31.19
C TRP A 795 -12.75 -23.21 30.97
N GLN A 796 -12.27 -22.55 32.03
CA GLN A 796 -11.47 -21.33 31.90
C GLN A 796 -10.13 -21.58 31.18
N VAL A 797 -9.45 -22.69 31.49
CA VAL A 797 -8.21 -23.07 30.78
C VAL A 797 -8.48 -23.39 29.31
N GLU A 798 -9.54 -24.15 29.01
CA GLU A 798 -9.89 -24.46 27.60
C GLU A 798 -10.35 -23.23 26.81
N PHE A 799 -11.11 -22.31 27.42
CA PHE A 799 -11.52 -21.05 26.80
C PHE A 799 -10.31 -20.14 26.49
N LEU A 800 -9.35 -20.04 27.42
CA LEU A 800 -8.10 -19.33 27.17
C LEU A 800 -7.27 -20.02 26.08
N ARG A 801 -7.19 -21.36 26.10
CA ARG A 801 -6.50 -22.13 25.07
C ARG A 801 -7.10 -21.87 23.68
N GLU A 802 -8.42 -22.01 23.51
CA GLU A 802 -9.08 -21.72 22.22
C GLU A 802 -8.86 -20.29 21.73
N ARG A 803 -8.82 -19.31 22.65
CA ARG A 803 -8.56 -17.92 22.29
C ARG A 803 -7.12 -17.72 21.82
N PHE A 804 -6.13 -18.19 22.59
CA PHE A 804 -4.73 -18.08 22.21
C PHE A 804 -4.38 -18.96 20.99
N GLU A 805 -5.06 -20.08 20.78
CA GLU A 805 -4.97 -20.89 19.56
C GLU A 805 -5.48 -20.11 18.34
N ARG A 806 -6.56 -19.32 18.46
CA ARG A 806 -7.05 -18.43 17.39
C ARG A 806 -6.10 -17.24 17.14
N GLU A 807 -5.69 -16.53 18.20
CA GLU A 807 -4.77 -15.40 18.09
C GLU A 807 -3.43 -15.85 17.47
N ARG A 808 -2.84 -16.96 17.95
CA ARG A 808 -1.63 -17.57 17.37
C ARG A 808 -1.82 -18.04 15.93
N GLN A 809 -3.00 -18.56 15.57
CA GLN A 809 -3.29 -18.98 14.19
C GLN A 809 -3.42 -17.77 13.25
N GLU A 810 -3.92 -16.63 13.74
CA GLU A 810 -4.00 -15.39 12.99
C GLU A 810 -2.61 -14.73 12.84
N ASP A 811 -1.78 -14.75 13.89
CA ASP A 811 -0.36 -14.35 13.81
C ASP A 811 0.43 -15.24 12.84
N LEU A 812 0.22 -16.56 12.85
CA LEU A 812 0.79 -17.50 11.86
C LEU A 812 0.38 -17.16 10.43
N ASN A 813 -0.89 -16.77 10.22
CA ASN A 813 -1.39 -16.37 8.90
C ASN A 813 -0.76 -15.02 8.46
N GLN A 814 -0.66 -14.04 9.35
CA GLN A 814 0.00 -12.76 9.07
C GLN A 814 1.51 -12.92 8.81
N LEU A 815 2.19 -13.78 9.55
CA LEU A 815 3.60 -14.10 9.38
C LEU A 815 3.85 -14.74 8.02
N ARG A 816 3.05 -15.75 7.63
CA ARG A 816 3.11 -16.36 6.29
C ARG A 816 2.92 -15.33 5.17
N LEU A 817 1.90 -14.47 5.28
CA LEU A 817 1.63 -13.46 4.26
C LEU A 817 2.77 -12.42 4.16
N LYS A 818 3.41 -12.06 5.28
CA LYS A 818 4.63 -11.22 5.30
C LYS A 818 5.86 -11.93 4.73
N MET A 819 6.01 -13.24 4.97
CA MET A 819 7.08 -14.07 4.37
C MET A 819 6.92 -14.21 2.85
N GLU A 820 5.70 -14.45 2.38
CA GLU A 820 5.37 -14.52 0.96
C GLU A 820 5.62 -13.18 0.26
N ALA A 821 5.12 -12.07 0.81
CA ALA A 821 5.42 -10.73 0.30
C ALA A 821 6.92 -10.41 0.31
N ALA A 822 7.67 -10.81 1.36
CA ALA A 822 9.11 -10.64 1.41
C ALA A 822 9.82 -11.42 0.28
N ARG A 823 9.45 -12.70 0.05
CA ARG A 823 9.95 -13.50 -1.08
C ARG A 823 9.66 -12.82 -2.42
N GLU A 824 8.43 -12.36 -2.64
CA GLU A 824 8.06 -11.65 -3.88
C GLU A 824 8.87 -10.37 -4.10
N THR A 825 9.13 -9.57 -3.05
CA THR A 825 9.98 -8.37 -3.19
C THR A 825 11.44 -8.71 -3.52
N ILE A 826 12.01 -9.76 -2.92
CA ILE A 826 13.39 -10.21 -3.21
C ILE A 826 13.49 -10.76 -4.64
N ASP A 827 12.52 -11.57 -5.08
CA ASP A 827 12.47 -12.11 -6.44
C ASP A 827 12.19 -11.03 -7.51
N ALA A 828 11.52 -9.93 -7.14
CA ALA A 828 11.38 -8.76 -7.98
C ALA A 828 12.68 -7.94 -8.04
N TYR A 829 13.42 -7.85 -6.93
CA TYR A 829 14.69 -7.11 -6.84
C TYR A 829 15.88 -7.84 -7.49
N GLU A 830 15.91 -9.17 -7.46
CA GLU A 830 16.89 -9.99 -8.21
C GLU A 830 16.86 -9.66 -9.72
N ARG A 831 15.68 -9.40 -10.26
CA ARG A 831 15.43 -9.05 -11.67
C ARG A 831 15.81 -7.61 -12.03
N LEU A 832 16.28 -6.81 -11.06
CA LEU A 832 16.76 -5.45 -11.33
C LEU A 832 18.15 -5.49 -11.98
N GLU A 833 18.37 -4.55 -12.89
CA GLU A 833 19.68 -4.34 -13.50
C GLU A 833 20.77 -4.16 -12.41
N PHE A 834 21.89 -4.85 -12.60
CA PHE A 834 23.10 -4.86 -11.74
C PHE A 834 23.02 -5.65 -10.42
N VAL A 835 21.92 -6.34 -10.10
CA VAL A 835 21.81 -7.20 -8.88
C VAL A 835 22.07 -8.68 -9.19
N GLY A 836 21.08 -9.40 -9.74
CA GLY A 836 21.17 -10.82 -10.10
C GLY A 836 21.32 -11.82 -8.93
N GLU A 837 21.22 -13.11 -9.26
CA GLU A 837 21.28 -14.26 -8.32
C GLU A 837 22.58 -14.32 -7.49
N THR A 838 23.66 -13.71 -7.99
CA THR A 838 25.00 -13.74 -7.37
C THR A 838 25.24 -12.64 -6.34
N SER A 839 24.32 -11.68 -6.14
CA SER A 839 24.49 -10.67 -5.09
C SER A 839 24.50 -11.32 -3.69
N PRO A 840 25.49 -11.01 -2.83
CA PRO A 840 25.54 -11.55 -1.47
C PRO A 840 24.38 -11.02 -0.61
N LEU A 841 23.76 -9.89 -0.98
CA LEU A 841 22.61 -9.33 -0.28
C LEU A 841 21.34 -10.13 -0.59
N VAL A 842 21.12 -10.55 -1.85
CA VAL A 842 20.01 -11.46 -2.24
C VAL A 842 20.14 -12.79 -1.50
N GLN A 843 21.35 -13.34 -1.42
CA GLN A 843 21.62 -14.59 -0.71
C GLN A 843 21.42 -14.46 0.81
N LYS A 844 21.86 -13.36 1.42
CA LYS A 844 21.60 -13.00 2.83
C LYS A 844 20.09 -12.88 3.11
N ALA A 845 19.34 -12.20 2.25
CA ALA A 845 17.89 -12.00 2.40
C ALA A 845 17.12 -13.33 2.33
N ARG A 846 17.48 -14.21 1.38
CA ARG A 846 16.90 -15.56 1.29
C ARG A 846 17.28 -16.44 2.50
N ALA A 847 18.53 -16.40 2.97
CA ALA A 847 18.97 -17.15 4.14
C ALA A 847 18.29 -16.71 5.45
N LEU A 848 17.96 -15.42 5.59
CA LEU A 848 17.16 -14.92 6.72
C LEU A 848 15.72 -15.45 6.68
N LEU A 849 15.12 -15.57 5.50
CA LEU A 849 13.78 -16.16 5.34
C LEU A 849 13.80 -17.68 5.58
N GLU A 850 14.82 -18.40 5.12
CA GLU A 850 15.00 -19.83 5.41
C GLU A 850 15.22 -20.10 6.91
N GLN A 851 15.91 -19.20 7.62
CA GLN A 851 16.01 -19.23 9.08
C GLN A 851 14.66 -18.91 9.76
N ALA A 852 13.85 -18.02 9.19
CA ALA A 852 12.50 -17.74 9.68
C ALA A 852 11.53 -18.91 9.46
N ASP A 853 11.64 -19.65 8.34
CA ASP A 853 10.95 -20.94 8.13
C ASP A 853 11.39 -21.97 9.19
N GLY A 854 12.70 -22.01 9.51
CA GLY A 854 13.25 -22.85 10.58
C GLY A 854 12.66 -22.56 11.96
N LEU A 855 12.69 -21.29 12.41
CA LEU A 855 12.11 -20.89 13.70
C LEU A 855 10.58 -21.09 13.73
N LEU A 856 9.88 -20.94 12.60
CA LEU A 856 8.45 -21.23 12.48
C LEU A 856 8.14 -22.73 12.62
N ILE A 857 9.05 -23.61 12.18
CA ILE A 857 8.96 -25.06 12.40
C ILE A 857 9.27 -25.42 13.86
N GLU A 858 10.21 -24.73 14.51
CA GLU A 858 10.51 -24.88 15.95
C GLU A 858 9.43 -24.25 16.84
N GLY A 859 8.63 -23.32 16.30
CA GLY A 859 7.43 -22.74 16.91
C GLY A 859 7.59 -21.33 17.48
N ASP A 860 8.75 -20.69 17.30
CA ASP A 860 9.06 -19.31 17.71
C ASP A 860 8.58 -18.30 16.66
N LEU A 861 7.46 -17.64 16.95
CA LEU A 861 6.86 -16.65 16.06
C LEU A 861 7.55 -15.29 16.12
N ASP A 862 8.04 -14.89 17.30
CA ASP A 862 8.66 -13.57 17.50
C ASP A 862 10.04 -13.52 16.82
N GLY A 863 10.83 -14.58 16.97
CA GLY A 863 12.08 -14.77 16.23
C GLY A 863 11.86 -14.78 14.71
N SER A 864 10.82 -15.49 14.23
CA SER A 864 10.46 -15.48 12.81
C SER A 864 10.02 -14.09 12.31
N PHE A 865 9.21 -13.34 13.06
CA PHE A 865 8.81 -11.97 12.67
C PHE A 865 10.00 -11.01 12.57
N GLU A 866 10.95 -11.08 13.51
CA GLU A 866 12.15 -10.22 13.49
C GLU A 866 13.12 -10.63 12.37
N LEU A 867 13.27 -11.92 12.05
CA LEU A 867 14.02 -12.36 10.86
C LEU A 867 13.37 -11.92 9.54
N VAL A 868 12.04 -11.94 9.44
CA VAL A 868 11.30 -11.41 8.26
C VAL A 868 11.49 -9.90 8.13
N ARG A 869 11.47 -9.17 9.24
CA ARG A 869 11.78 -7.74 9.24
C ARG A 869 13.23 -7.46 8.81
N GLN A 870 14.18 -8.28 9.23
CA GLN A 870 15.58 -8.17 8.81
C GLN A 870 15.76 -8.52 7.32
N SER A 871 15.01 -9.48 6.78
CA SER A 871 15.05 -9.79 5.33
C SER A 871 14.47 -8.63 4.49
N GLN A 872 13.40 -7.99 4.96
CA GLN A 872 12.86 -6.76 4.35
C GLN A 872 13.88 -5.60 4.40
N ALA A 873 14.55 -5.38 5.53
CA ALA A 873 15.62 -4.38 5.61
C ALA A 873 16.79 -4.69 4.64
N THR A 874 17.11 -5.96 4.40
CA THR A 874 18.07 -6.32 3.33
C THR A 874 17.52 -6.17 1.92
N ALA A 875 16.20 -6.19 1.71
CA ALA A 875 15.62 -5.87 0.41
C ALA A 875 15.82 -4.38 0.06
N ASP A 876 15.70 -3.48 1.04
CA ASP A 876 16.05 -2.06 0.88
C ASP A 876 17.56 -1.88 0.55
N GLU A 877 18.45 -2.66 1.18
CA GLU A 877 19.89 -2.69 0.84
C GLU A 877 20.13 -3.11 -0.64
N ILE A 878 19.38 -4.10 -1.14
CA ILE A 878 19.46 -4.57 -2.55
C ILE A 878 18.97 -3.50 -3.54
N GLN A 879 17.90 -2.76 -3.23
CA GLN A 879 17.49 -1.62 -4.07
C GLN A 879 18.60 -0.55 -4.13
N GLY A 880 19.27 -0.30 -3.00
CA GLY A 880 20.44 0.58 -2.93
C GLY A 880 21.59 0.15 -3.84
N GLU A 881 21.91 -1.14 -3.87
CA GLU A 881 22.91 -1.74 -4.78
C GLU A 881 22.54 -1.52 -6.25
N ALA A 882 21.28 -1.80 -6.65
CA ALA A 882 20.79 -1.57 -8.00
C ALA A 882 20.88 -0.10 -8.43
N GLU A 883 20.54 0.82 -7.53
CA GLU A 883 20.66 2.27 -7.78
C GLU A 883 22.12 2.73 -7.90
N GLN A 884 23.03 2.18 -7.09
CA GLN A 884 24.45 2.53 -7.14
C GLN A 884 25.12 1.99 -8.41
N GLY A 885 24.77 0.78 -8.86
CA GLY A 885 25.20 0.23 -10.14
C GLY A 885 24.77 1.12 -11.32
N ARG A 886 23.51 1.56 -11.33
CA ARG A 886 22.98 2.50 -12.35
C ARG A 886 23.69 3.86 -12.35
N LYS A 887 24.12 4.37 -11.18
CA LYS A 887 24.88 5.63 -11.05
C LYS A 887 26.29 5.47 -11.64
N GLN A 888 27.04 4.46 -11.21
CA GLN A 888 28.37 4.15 -11.77
C GLN A 888 28.33 3.90 -13.29
N TRP A 889 27.31 3.20 -13.77
CA TRP A 889 27.12 2.94 -15.20
C TRP A 889 26.98 4.23 -16.01
N LYS A 890 26.15 5.17 -15.53
CA LYS A 890 25.97 6.47 -16.19
C LYS A 890 27.26 7.30 -16.20
N GLU A 891 27.95 7.40 -15.07
CA GLU A 891 29.20 8.16 -14.94
C GLU A 891 30.28 7.64 -15.92
N LEU A 892 30.41 6.32 -16.05
CA LEU A 892 31.33 5.70 -17.02
C LEU A 892 30.91 5.95 -18.47
N VAL A 893 29.62 5.80 -18.80
CA VAL A 893 29.13 6.03 -20.17
C VAL A 893 29.21 7.51 -20.58
N GLU A 894 28.92 8.45 -19.68
CA GLU A 894 29.07 9.89 -19.92
C GLU A 894 30.55 10.26 -20.16
N SER A 895 31.48 9.74 -19.35
CA SER A 895 32.92 9.98 -19.56
C SER A 895 33.48 9.39 -20.86
N LEU A 896 32.87 8.30 -21.39
CA LEU A 896 33.21 7.74 -22.70
C LEU A 896 32.63 8.55 -23.87
N ILE A 897 31.43 9.10 -23.73
CA ILE A 897 30.69 9.74 -24.84
C ILE A 897 31.07 11.21 -25.06
N THR A 898 31.54 11.93 -24.05
CA THR A 898 31.89 13.36 -24.22
C THR A 898 32.96 13.61 -25.30
N ASP A 899 32.81 14.67 -26.10
CA ASP A 899 33.77 15.07 -27.15
C ASP A 899 35.20 15.37 -26.64
N LYS A 900 35.34 15.52 -25.32
CA LYS A 900 36.62 15.74 -24.63
C LYS A 900 37.29 14.44 -24.18
N ALA A 901 36.67 13.29 -24.38
CA ALA A 901 37.26 12.00 -24.08
C ALA A 901 38.55 11.82 -24.91
N PRO A 902 39.67 11.37 -24.30
CA PRO A 902 40.98 11.43 -24.93
C PRO A 902 41.02 10.63 -26.24
N HIS A 903 40.43 9.43 -26.25
CA HIS A 903 40.37 8.57 -27.44
C HIS A 903 39.60 9.22 -28.61
N VAL A 904 38.50 9.95 -28.35
CA VAL A 904 37.75 10.70 -29.37
C VAL A 904 38.61 11.83 -29.95
N SER A 905 39.36 12.54 -29.11
CA SER A 905 40.27 13.61 -29.55
C SER A 905 41.46 13.11 -30.38
N VAL A 906 41.85 11.83 -30.23
CA VAL A 906 42.90 11.19 -31.03
C VAL A 906 42.34 10.63 -32.34
N LEU A 907 41.19 9.94 -32.31
CA LEU A 907 40.55 9.40 -33.53
C LEU A 907 40.08 10.49 -34.50
N SER A 908 39.75 11.69 -34.00
CA SER A 908 39.40 12.86 -34.81
C SER A 908 40.61 13.62 -35.36
N ASN A 909 41.85 13.25 -34.99
CA ASN A 909 43.05 13.96 -35.40
C ASN A 909 43.64 13.36 -36.71
N PRO A 910 43.63 14.09 -37.84
CA PRO A 910 44.09 13.57 -39.13
C PRO A 910 45.59 13.31 -39.22
N ASP A 911 46.38 13.72 -38.21
CA ASP A 911 47.81 13.40 -38.14
C ASP A 911 48.07 12.04 -37.49
N ALA A 912 47.16 11.55 -36.62
CA ALA A 912 47.26 10.23 -36.00
C ALA A 912 47.27 9.11 -37.06
N VAL A 913 46.31 9.19 -37.99
CA VAL A 913 46.15 8.27 -39.13
C VAL A 913 47.39 8.19 -40.03
N LYS A 914 48.13 9.30 -40.18
CA LYS A 914 49.33 9.38 -41.03
C LYS A 914 50.59 8.88 -40.34
N LEU A 915 50.71 9.11 -39.03
CA LEU A 915 51.94 8.86 -38.27
C LEU A 915 51.99 7.45 -37.68
N VAL A 916 50.85 6.92 -37.21
CA VAL A 916 50.80 5.62 -36.52
C VAL A 916 49.52 4.84 -36.90
N PRO A 917 49.38 4.42 -38.18
CA PRO A 917 48.14 3.81 -38.67
C PRO A 917 47.74 2.54 -37.91
N ASP A 918 48.70 1.70 -37.52
CA ASP A 918 48.43 0.43 -36.84
C ASP A 918 47.81 0.67 -35.44
N MET A 919 48.43 1.53 -34.61
CA MET A 919 47.89 1.88 -33.29
C MET A 919 46.58 2.69 -33.38
N HIS A 920 46.40 3.48 -34.45
CA HIS A 920 45.12 4.15 -34.71
C HIS A 920 44.01 3.14 -35.00
N GLN A 921 44.30 2.08 -35.77
CA GLN A 921 43.35 0.99 -36.00
C GLN A 921 43.07 0.22 -34.71
N GLU A 922 44.09 -0.12 -33.90
CA GLU A 922 43.89 -0.75 -32.59
C GLU A 922 43.02 0.08 -31.64
N LEU A 923 43.19 1.41 -31.62
CA LEU A 923 42.35 2.32 -30.84
C LEU A 923 40.89 2.33 -31.35
N SER A 924 40.69 2.27 -32.67
CA SER A 924 39.36 2.22 -33.30
C SER A 924 38.65 0.89 -33.02
N ASP A 925 39.32 -0.23 -33.23
CA ASP A 925 38.86 -1.58 -32.89
C ASP A 925 38.47 -1.70 -31.41
N LEU A 926 39.28 -1.12 -30.51
CA LEU A 926 39.00 -1.11 -29.08
C LEU A 926 37.78 -0.24 -28.75
N ALA A 927 37.61 0.91 -29.41
CA ALA A 927 36.44 1.78 -29.22
C ALA A 927 35.14 1.09 -29.69
N GLU A 928 35.15 0.37 -30.82
CA GLU A 928 33.99 -0.41 -31.28
C GLU A 928 33.63 -1.56 -30.33
N ARG A 929 34.63 -2.31 -29.84
CA ARG A 929 34.41 -3.35 -28.82
C ARG A 929 33.84 -2.75 -27.52
N THR A 930 34.33 -1.58 -27.12
CA THR A 930 33.84 -0.86 -25.93
C THR A 930 32.38 -0.43 -26.11
N ARG A 931 31.97 -0.01 -27.31
CA ARG A 931 30.56 0.28 -27.64
C ARG A 931 29.66 -0.96 -27.48
N SER A 932 30.12 -2.13 -27.90
CA SER A 932 29.38 -3.39 -27.68
C SER A 932 29.35 -3.82 -26.19
N ILE A 933 30.38 -3.48 -25.42
CA ILE A 933 30.36 -3.67 -23.95
C ILE A 933 29.34 -2.73 -23.28
N VAL A 934 29.13 -1.52 -23.80
CA VAL A 934 28.04 -0.62 -23.36
C VAL A 934 26.66 -1.24 -23.65
N GLU A 935 26.49 -1.97 -24.74
CA GLU A 935 25.22 -2.68 -25.04
C GLU A 935 24.97 -3.86 -24.07
N THR A 936 26.02 -4.49 -23.53
CA THR A 936 25.93 -5.65 -22.62
C THR A 936 25.94 -5.32 -21.12
N LYS A 937 26.00 -4.04 -20.75
CA LYS A 937 25.87 -3.52 -19.37
C LYS A 937 26.89 -4.06 -18.34
N ASN A 938 28.05 -4.57 -18.77
CA ASN A 938 29.08 -5.08 -17.84
C ASN A 938 29.98 -3.94 -17.31
N ILE A 939 29.80 -3.55 -16.04
CA ILE A 939 30.56 -2.47 -15.38
C ILE A 939 32.07 -2.76 -15.33
N GLU A 940 32.49 -4.00 -15.06
CA GLU A 940 33.91 -4.33 -14.86
C GLU A 940 34.65 -4.35 -16.20
N ALA A 941 34.09 -5.02 -17.21
CA ALA A 941 34.63 -5.00 -18.56
C ALA A 941 34.69 -3.58 -19.14
N LEU A 942 33.71 -2.72 -18.82
CA LEU A 942 33.72 -1.31 -19.25
C LEU A 942 34.87 -0.52 -18.59
N LYS A 943 35.15 -0.77 -17.30
CA LYS A 943 36.28 -0.14 -16.58
C LYS A 943 37.63 -0.58 -17.17
N GLU A 944 37.84 -1.87 -17.43
CA GLU A 944 39.08 -2.35 -18.06
C GLU A 944 39.29 -1.78 -19.48
N HIS A 945 38.22 -1.72 -20.27
CA HIS A 945 38.26 -1.14 -21.61
C HIS A 945 38.50 0.39 -21.61
N TYR A 946 37.90 1.12 -20.66
CA TYR A 946 38.16 2.55 -20.46
C TYR A 946 39.65 2.81 -20.17
N ASP A 947 40.23 2.03 -19.25
CA ASP A 947 41.65 2.11 -18.88
C ASP A 947 42.58 1.79 -20.06
N ALA A 948 42.22 0.81 -20.89
CA ALA A 948 42.96 0.47 -22.11
C ALA A 948 42.87 1.58 -23.18
N LEU A 949 41.69 2.16 -23.41
CA LEU A 949 41.48 3.29 -24.32
C LEU A 949 42.30 4.52 -23.90
N ALA A 950 42.33 4.84 -22.60
CA ALA A 950 43.12 5.95 -22.07
C ALA A 950 44.63 5.75 -22.35
N ARG A 951 45.17 4.57 -22.00
CA ARG A 951 46.61 4.25 -22.16
C ARG A 951 47.07 4.28 -23.63
N LEU A 952 46.25 3.77 -24.56
CA LEU A 952 46.56 3.83 -25.99
C LEU A 952 46.47 5.26 -26.53
N SER A 953 45.43 6.02 -26.12
CA SER A 953 45.25 7.42 -26.50
C SER A 953 46.43 8.29 -26.08
N ASP A 954 46.89 8.18 -24.83
CA ASP A 954 48.05 8.92 -24.32
C ASP A 954 49.33 8.56 -25.09
N SER A 955 49.53 7.26 -25.38
CA SER A 955 50.69 6.77 -26.13
C SER A 955 50.76 7.37 -27.55
N ILE A 956 49.61 7.43 -28.26
CA ILE A 956 49.52 8.04 -29.59
C ILE A 956 49.71 9.56 -29.50
N GLY A 957 49.14 10.22 -28.48
CA GLY A 957 49.31 11.67 -28.25
C GLY A 957 50.77 12.08 -28.06
N ILE A 958 51.57 11.27 -27.35
CA ILE A 958 53.02 11.48 -27.17
C ILE A 958 53.75 11.39 -28.51
N LEU A 959 53.43 10.41 -29.35
CA LEU A 959 54.08 10.22 -30.67
C LEU A 959 53.76 11.36 -31.65
N ILE A 960 52.51 11.83 -31.70
CA ILE A 960 52.10 12.98 -32.52
C ILE A 960 52.86 14.24 -32.08
N LYS A 961 53.02 14.47 -30.78
CA LYS A 961 53.78 15.60 -30.24
C LYS A 961 55.25 15.55 -30.65
N ALA A 962 55.91 14.39 -30.48
CA ALA A 962 57.31 14.20 -30.87
C ALA A 962 57.56 14.43 -32.37
N SER A 963 56.61 14.04 -33.23
CA SER A 963 56.70 14.30 -34.67
C SER A 963 56.71 15.80 -35.00
N LYS A 964 55.81 16.58 -34.39
CA LYS A 964 55.72 18.04 -34.63
C LYS A 964 56.93 18.82 -34.11
N GLU A 965 57.55 18.36 -33.02
CA GLU A 965 58.83 18.89 -32.53
C GLU A 965 60.00 18.56 -33.51
N GLY A 966 59.93 17.42 -34.20
CA GLY A 966 60.84 17.07 -35.31
C GLY A 966 60.67 17.94 -36.55
N GLU A 967 59.43 18.22 -36.97
CA GLU A 967 59.15 19.13 -38.10
C GLU A 967 59.61 20.56 -37.83
N GLN A 968 59.37 21.07 -36.61
CA GLN A 968 59.83 22.39 -36.19
C GLN A 968 61.36 22.51 -36.27
N THR A 969 62.09 21.57 -35.66
CA THR A 969 63.56 21.63 -35.62
C THR A 969 64.21 21.48 -37.00
N ARG A 970 63.58 20.73 -37.91
CA ARG A 970 63.95 20.66 -39.33
C ARG A 970 63.73 22.00 -40.04
N THR A 971 62.57 22.63 -39.85
CA THR A 971 62.23 23.94 -40.44
C THR A 971 63.20 25.03 -39.98
N GLU A 972 63.49 25.09 -38.68
CA GLU A 972 64.46 26.03 -38.08
C GLU A 972 65.88 25.88 -38.64
N ARG A 973 66.27 24.68 -39.07
CA ARG A 973 67.55 24.44 -39.74
C ARG A 973 67.57 25.03 -41.15
N VAL A 974 66.56 24.79 -41.98
CA VAL A 974 66.52 25.34 -43.35
C VAL A 974 66.51 26.88 -43.34
N ILE A 975 65.79 27.48 -42.38
CA ILE A 975 65.81 28.95 -42.15
C ILE A 975 67.21 29.45 -41.76
N ARG A 976 67.95 28.69 -40.95
CA ARG A 976 69.34 29.02 -40.55
C ARG A 976 70.31 28.94 -41.72
N ASP A 977 70.19 27.90 -42.55
CA ASP A 977 71.05 27.68 -43.70
C ASP A 977 70.80 28.78 -44.77
N ALA A 978 69.53 29.17 -45.00
CA ALA A 978 69.16 30.32 -45.83
C ALA A 978 69.78 31.66 -45.35
N ILE A 979 69.86 31.88 -44.03
CA ILE A 979 70.53 33.06 -43.44
C ILE A 979 72.04 33.06 -43.71
N GLN A 980 72.68 31.89 -43.77
CA GLN A 980 74.12 31.78 -44.04
C GLN A 980 74.44 32.12 -45.51
N GLU A 981 73.69 31.56 -46.47
CA GLU A 981 73.83 31.93 -47.89
C GLU A 981 73.54 33.43 -48.12
N LEU A 982 72.52 34.00 -47.46
CA LEU A 982 72.21 35.43 -47.61
C LEU A 982 73.35 36.31 -47.08
N ARG A 983 73.99 35.93 -45.96
CA ARG A 983 75.19 36.60 -45.45
C ARG A 983 76.35 36.51 -46.45
N LEU A 984 76.57 35.33 -47.03
CA LEU A 984 77.62 35.09 -48.02
C LEU A 984 77.41 35.95 -49.29
N ALA A 985 76.17 36.05 -49.79
CA ALA A 985 75.80 36.97 -50.86
C ALA A 985 76.09 38.45 -50.50
N THR A 986 75.81 38.89 -49.27
CA THR A 986 76.15 40.27 -48.85
C THR A 986 77.66 40.53 -48.73
N LEU A 987 78.48 39.54 -48.35
CA LEU A 987 79.95 39.66 -48.33
C LEU A 987 80.54 39.85 -49.74
N LEU A 988 79.92 39.21 -50.74
CA LEU A 988 80.21 39.33 -52.17
C LEU A 988 79.65 40.63 -52.80
N LYS A 989 79.04 41.52 -52.01
CA LYS A 989 78.33 42.74 -52.47
C LYS A 989 77.19 42.46 -53.45
N ALA A 990 76.44 41.37 -53.28
CA ALA A 990 75.30 41.06 -54.16
C ALA A 990 74.25 42.19 -54.21
N ASP A 991 74.08 42.97 -53.14
CA ASP A 991 73.24 44.18 -53.10
C ASP A 991 73.64 45.25 -54.14
N ASP A 992 74.93 45.36 -54.51
CA ASP A 992 75.42 46.32 -55.52
C ASP A 992 75.19 45.83 -56.97
N PHE A 993 75.02 44.52 -57.18
CA PHE A 993 74.93 43.90 -58.52
C PHE A 993 73.52 43.38 -58.88
N CYS A 994 72.76 42.89 -57.90
CA CYS A 994 71.46 42.23 -58.10
C CYS A 994 70.48 42.45 -56.92
N PRO A 995 70.22 43.71 -56.52
CA PRO A 995 69.46 44.04 -55.31
C PRO A 995 68.06 43.41 -55.26
N ASP A 996 67.37 43.28 -56.40
CA ASP A 996 66.03 42.68 -56.46
C ASP A 996 66.02 41.21 -56.03
N VAL A 997 67.09 40.45 -56.32
CA VAL A 997 67.21 39.04 -55.95
C VAL A 997 67.48 38.89 -54.45
N VAL A 998 68.36 39.75 -53.89
CA VAL A 998 68.65 39.77 -52.46
C VAL A 998 67.42 40.21 -51.66
N ASN A 999 66.66 41.19 -52.15
CA ASN A 999 65.42 41.64 -51.51
C ASN A 999 64.30 40.59 -51.59
N ALA A 1000 64.19 39.85 -52.70
CA ALA A 1000 63.30 38.69 -52.78
C ALA A 1000 63.69 37.60 -51.76
N ALA A 1001 64.98 37.26 -51.64
CA ALA A 1001 65.48 36.30 -50.66
C ALA A 1001 65.18 36.72 -49.21
N ARG A 1002 65.34 38.02 -48.87
CA ARG A 1002 64.94 38.59 -47.58
C ARG A 1002 63.43 38.45 -47.33
N ALA A 1003 62.59 38.75 -48.32
CA ALA A 1003 61.14 38.65 -48.19
C ALA A 1003 60.64 37.21 -47.97
N TYR A 1004 61.20 36.22 -48.69
CA TYR A 1004 60.89 34.80 -48.45
C TYR A 1004 61.35 34.31 -47.07
N LEU A 1005 62.51 34.80 -46.58
CA LEU A 1005 63.02 34.46 -45.26
C LEU A 1005 62.09 34.97 -44.13
N ASP A 1006 61.59 36.20 -44.24
CA ASP A 1006 60.66 36.75 -43.26
C ASP A 1006 59.27 36.09 -43.35
N LEU A 1007 58.83 35.72 -44.56
CA LEU A 1007 57.62 34.90 -44.74
C LEU A 1007 57.76 33.53 -44.04
N ALA A 1008 58.89 32.83 -44.21
CA ALA A 1008 59.18 31.56 -43.53
C ALA A 1008 59.11 31.69 -42.00
N ARG A 1009 59.64 32.79 -41.44
CA ARG A 1009 59.53 33.09 -40.00
C ARG A 1009 58.08 33.30 -39.56
N THR A 1010 57.25 34.00 -40.35
CA THR A 1010 55.83 34.18 -39.99
C THR A 1010 55.05 32.86 -39.96
N TYR A 1011 55.29 31.96 -40.92
CA TYR A 1011 54.68 30.62 -40.91
C TYR A 1011 55.19 29.74 -39.76
N LEU A 1012 56.48 29.85 -39.39
CA LEU A 1012 57.04 29.16 -38.22
C LEU A 1012 56.36 29.62 -36.92
N HIS A 1013 56.16 30.93 -36.74
CA HIS A 1013 55.41 31.48 -35.60
C HIS A 1013 53.93 31.04 -35.60
N ALA A 1014 53.32 30.86 -36.77
CA ALA A 1014 51.97 30.31 -36.93
C ALA A 1014 51.89 28.78 -36.78
N ARG A 1015 53.03 28.09 -36.60
CA ARG A 1015 53.17 26.60 -36.56
C ARG A 1015 52.73 25.89 -37.84
N ASP A 1016 52.77 26.56 -38.98
CA ASP A 1016 52.60 25.96 -40.30
C ASP A 1016 53.98 25.54 -40.84
N PHE A 1017 54.50 24.43 -40.31
CA PHE A 1017 55.87 23.98 -40.58
C PHE A 1017 56.11 23.65 -42.06
N ALA A 1018 55.11 23.09 -42.76
CA ALA A 1018 55.23 22.76 -44.17
C ALA A 1018 55.36 24.01 -45.07
N ARG A 1019 54.56 25.07 -44.83
CA ARG A 1019 54.72 26.34 -45.57
C ARG A 1019 55.98 27.08 -45.15
N ALA A 1020 56.36 27.01 -43.88
CA ALA A 1020 57.61 27.59 -43.38
C ALA A 1020 58.85 26.95 -44.02
N GLU A 1021 58.90 25.62 -44.15
CA GLU A 1021 60.01 24.91 -44.80
C GLU A 1021 60.10 25.25 -46.28
N SER A 1022 58.97 25.29 -47.01
CA SER A 1022 58.95 25.70 -48.43
C SER A 1022 59.50 27.12 -48.63
N ALA A 1023 58.99 28.10 -47.87
CA ALA A 1023 59.45 29.48 -47.97
C ALA A 1023 60.93 29.66 -47.57
N ALA A 1024 61.43 28.82 -46.65
CA ALA A 1024 62.84 28.80 -46.28
C ALA A 1024 63.74 28.25 -47.40
N TYR A 1025 63.29 27.21 -48.13
CA TYR A 1025 63.98 26.73 -49.33
C TYR A 1025 63.99 27.76 -50.46
N ASP A 1026 62.88 28.46 -50.70
CA ASP A 1026 62.83 29.56 -51.69
C ASP A 1026 63.78 30.70 -51.32
N ALA A 1027 63.86 31.07 -50.03
CA ALA A 1027 64.80 32.05 -49.52
C ALA A 1027 66.27 31.62 -49.73
N HIS A 1028 66.60 30.35 -49.42
CA HIS A 1028 67.93 29.78 -49.64
C HIS A 1028 68.30 29.77 -51.14
N ALA A 1029 67.37 29.35 -52.01
CA ALA A 1029 67.60 29.32 -53.44
C ALA A 1029 67.91 30.73 -53.98
N LYS A 1030 67.11 31.74 -53.61
CA LYS A 1030 67.33 33.13 -54.05
C LYS A 1030 68.60 33.75 -53.45
N ALA A 1031 68.99 33.37 -52.23
CA ALA A 1031 70.27 33.78 -51.66
C ALA A 1031 71.47 33.21 -52.44
N SER A 1032 71.41 31.93 -52.84
CA SER A 1032 72.47 31.28 -53.61
C SER A 1032 72.52 31.75 -55.07
N ASP A 1033 71.36 32.02 -55.69
CA ASP A 1033 71.27 32.73 -56.98
C ASP A 1033 72.00 34.09 -56.92
N ALA A 1034 71.74 34.89 -55.88
CA ALA A 1034 72.38 36.20 -55.71
C ALA A 1034 73.90 36.09 -55.47
N SER A 1035 74.33 35.09 -54.68
CA SER A 1035 75.74 34.77 -54.43
C SER A 1035 76.49 34.43 -55.73
N THR A 1036 75.97 33.50 -56.53
CA THR A 1036 76.60 33.06 -57.78
C THR A 1036 76.61 34.15 -58.86
N LEU A 1037 75.54 34.96 -58.96
CA LEU A 1037 75.50 36.13 -59.83
C LEU A 1037 76.53 37.20 -59.43
N ALA A 1038 76.72 37.44 -58.13
CA ALA A 1038 77.73 38.38 -57.63
C ALA A 1038 79.16 37.91 -57.92
N GLN A 1039 79.45 36.61 -57.79
CA GLN A 1039 80.74 36.03 -58.19
C GLN A 1039 81.01 36.25 -59.68
N ALA A 1040 80.07 35.86 -60.56
CA ALA A 1040 80.22 36.03 -62.00
C ALA A 1040 80.34 37.51 -62.43
N ALA A 1041 79.65 38.43 -61.75
CA ALA A 1041 79.79 39.87 -61.97
C ALA A 1041 81.18 40.37 -61.55
N SER A 1042 81.70 39.92 -60.41
CA SER A 1042 83.03 40.26 -59.91
C SER A 1042 84.15 39.75 -60.81
N GLU A 1043 84.09 38.48 -61.24
CA GLU A 1043 85.04 37.92 -62.22
C GLU A 1043 85.04 38.71 -63.53
N ARG A 1044 83.84 39.09 -64.02
CA ARG A 1044 83.70 39.90 -65.23
C ARG A 1044 84.29 41.31 -65.05
N ALA A 1045 84.10 41.94 -63.89
CA ALA A 1045 84.71 43.23 -63.57
C ALA A 1045 86.24 43.13 -63.49
N CYS A 1046 86.79 42.06 -62.90
CA CYS A 1046 88.22 41.78 -62.84
C CYS A 1046 88.84 41.57 -64.23
N ASN A 1047 88.15 40.82 -65.10
CA ASN A 1047 88.57 40.62 -66.48
C ASN A 1047 88.55 41.93 -67.29
N LEU A 1048 87.49 42.74 -67.20
CA LEU A 1048 87.47 44.07 -67.84
C LEU A 1048 88.54 45.01 -67.26
N ALA A 1049 88.78 45.01 -65.95
CA ALA A 1049 89.86 45.78 -65.35
C ALA A 1049 91.22 45.40 -65.93
N THR A 1050 91.46 44.10 -66.13
CA THR A 1050 92.69 43.57 -66.74
C THR A 1050 92.85 44.00 -68.19
N GLU A 1051 91.78 44.01 -68.99
CA GLU A 1051 91.84 44.55 -70.36
C GLU A 1051 92.07 46.07 -70.39
N TYR A 1052 91.44 46.84 -69.51
CA TYR A 1052 91.72 48.28 -69.39
C TYR A 1052 93.17 48.57 -68.97
N MET A 1053 93.77 47.72 -68.12
CA MET A 1053 95.20 47.81 -67.76
C MET A 1053 96.11 47.50 -68.96
N LYS A 1054 95.79 46.49 -69.78
CA LYS A 1054 96.52 46.19 -71.03
C LYS A 1054 96.42 47.35 -72.03
N ILE A 1055 95.23 47.92 -72.19
CA ILE A 1055 94.98 49.10 -73.06
C ILE A 1055 95.79 50.29 -72.56
N ALA A 1056 95.82 50.56 -71.25
CA ALA A 1056 96.63 51.62 -70.67
C ALA A 1056 98.14 51.40 -70.90
N ALA A 1057 98.64 50.16 -70.75
CA ALA A 1057 100.04 49.83 -71.05
C ALA A 1057 100.41 50.10 -72.51
N ALA A 1058 99.60 49.64 -73.47
CA ALA A 1058 99.81 49.92 -74.89
C ALA A 1058 99.72 51.43 -75.24
N GLN A 1059 98.89 52.20 -74.52
CA GLN A 1059 98.81 53.66 -74.66
C GLN A 1059 100.06 54.35 -74.09
N ILE A 1060 100.67 53.83 -73.01
CA ILE A 1060 101.95 54.33 -72.46
C ILE A 1060 103.10 54.07 -73.43
N GLU A 1061 103.18 52.87 -74.05
CA GLU A 1061 104.18 52.56 -75.08
C GLU A 1061 104.08 53.49 -76.29
N GLN A 1062 102.87 53.93 -76.64
CA GLN A 1062 102.60 54.92 -77.69
C GLN A 1062 102.73 56.39 -77.22
N GLN A 1063 103.23 56.63 -76.00
CA GLN A 1063 103.44 57.95 -75.38
C GLN A 1063 102.15 58.78 -75.17
N GLN A 1064 100.98 58.14 -75.12
CA GLN A 1064 99.67 58.79 -74.93
C GLN A 1064 99.26 58.80 -73.45
N PHE A 1065 99.90 59.64 -72.65
CA PHE A 1065 99.78 59.59 -71.19
C PHE A 1065 98.38 59.94 -70.63
N ASP A 1066 97.67 60.92 -71.21
CA ASP A 1066 96.35 61.34 -70.70
C ASP A 1066 95.25 60.29 -70.97
N THR A 1067 95.28 59.63 -72.14
CA THR A 1067 94.35 58.54 -72.45
C THR A 1067 94.68 57.28 -71.66
N ALA A 1068 95.97 56.95 -71.50
CA ALA A 1068 96.43 55.88 -70.62
C ALA A 1068 95.95 56.08 -69.18
N ARG A 1069 96.02 57.31 -68.65
CA ARG A 1069 95.54 57.66 -67.32
C ARG A 1069 94.04 57.40 -67.17
N ALA A 1070 93.21 57.83 -68.12
CA ALA A 1070 91.77 57.58 -68.09
C ALA A 1070 91.42 56.08 -68.18
N SER A 1071 92.19 55.30 -68.95
CA SER A 1071 92.09 53.83 -69.00
C SER A 1071 92.47 53.19 -67.65
N LEU A 1072 93.55 53.67 -67.02
CA LEU A 1072 94.03 53.24 -65.70
C LEU A 1072 93.02 53.54 -64.58
N GLU A 1073 92.47 54.76 -64.53
CA GLU A 1073 91.47 55.15 -63.53
C GLU A 1073 90.21 54.28 -63.67
N ARG A 1074 89.74 53.99 -64.90
CA ARG A 1074 88.66 53.02 -65.14
C ARG A 1074 89.01 51.60 -64.71
N GLY A 1075 90.19 51.10 -65.08
CA GLY A 1075 90.68 49.79 -64.65
C GLY A 1075 90.73 49.64 -63.13
N LEU A 1076 91.21 50.68 -62.43
CA LEU A 1076 91.26 50.72 -60.97
C LEU A 1076 89.85 50.76 -60.33
N THR A 1077 88.89 51.51 -60.87
CA THR A 1077 87.51 51.49 -60.35
C THR A 1077 86.85 50.11 -60.50
N LEU A 1078 87.06 49.44 -61.64
CA LEU A 1078 86.56 48.08 -61.86
C LEU A 1078 87.27 47.04 -60.97
N ALA A 1079 88.57 47.21 -60.72
CA ALA A 1079 89.31 46.37 -59.78
C ALA A 1079 88.83 46.55 -58.33
N HIS A 1080 88.49 47.77 -57.90
CA HIS A 1080 87.90 48.03 -56.58
C HIS A 1080 86.46 47.50 -56.42
N LEU A 1081 85.67 47.48 -57.49
CA LEU A 1081 84.38 46.81 -57.51
C LEU A 1081 84.55 45.29 -57.36
N ALA A 1082 85.48 44.70 -58.13
CA ALA A 1082 85.79 43.27 -58.11
C ALA A 1082 86.50 42.78 -56.82
N GLN A 1083 87.10 43.66 -56.03
CA GLN A 1083 87.68 43.27 -54.74
C GLN A 1083 86.58 42.88 -53.73
N PRO A 1084 86.52 41.61 -53.25
CA PRO A 1084 85.64 41.24 -52.14
C PRO A 1084 86.08 41.94 -50.85
N THR A 1085 85.13 42.15 -49.95
CA THR A 1085 85.24 43.13 -48.85
C THR A 1085 86.02 42.61 -47.64
N ARG A 1086 87.29 42.19 -47.83
CA ARG A 1086 88.17 41.61 -46.79
C ARG A 1086 88.20 42.38 -45.46
N GLN A 1087 88.07 43.71 -45.51
CA GLN A 1087 88.03 44.58 -44.32
C GLN A 1087 86.76 44.46 -43.46
N LYS A 1088 85.83 43.52 -43.75
CA LYS A 1088 84.70 43.19 -42.87
C LYS A 1088 84.66 41.74 -42.37
N GLU A 1089 85.57 40.87 -42.84
CA GLU A 1089 85.64 39.48 -42.37
C GLU A 1089 86.15 39.42 -40.92
N GLU A 1090 87.26 40.11 -40.61
CA GLU A 1090 87.87 40.14 -39.27
C GLU A 1090 86.96 40.77 -38.19
N SER A 1091 86.09 41.71 -38.57
CA SER A 1091 85.13 42.35 -37.64
C SER A 1091 83.88 41.51 -37.37
N ALA A 1092 83.56 40.53 -38.23
CA ALA A 1092 82.36 39.70 -38.10
C ALA A 1092 82.66 38.34 -37.47
N LEU A 1093 83.83 37.75 -37.78
CA LEU A 1093 84.27 36.45 -37.28
C LEU A 1093 84.84 36.48 -35.84
N SER A 1094 84.73 37.62 -35.15
CA SER A 1094 85.20 37.81 -33.77
C SER A 1094 84.07 38.01 -32.74
N GLN A 1095 82.80 37.87 -33.15
CA GLN A 1095 81.61 38.03 -32.28
C GLN A 1095 80.52 36.94 -32.47
N THR A 1096 80.92 35.74 -32.89
CA THR A 1096 80.06 34.53 -32.93
C THR A 1096 80.80 33.32 -32.39
#